data_AF-A0A4R8PSS2-F1
#
_entry.id   AF-A0A4R8PSS2-F1
#
_cell.length_a   1.000
_cell.length_b   1.000
_cell.length_c   1.000
_cell.angle_alpha   90.00
_cell.angle_beta   90.00
_cell.angle_gamma   90.00
#
_symmetry.space_group_name_H-M   'P 1'
#
loop_
_entity.id
_entity.type
_entity.pdbx_description
1 polymer ?
#
loop_
_entity_poly.entity_id
_entity_poly.type
_entity_poly.pdbx_seq_one_letter_code
_entity_poly.pdbx_strand_id
1 'polypeptide(L)'
;MSNEEIKRWQTRQDGLDKLFLSKGPLPSPGPSEVLVRINAVSLNFRDTEVAMGHYSHHKSINPGDAEPLVPASDMCGAVTAVGPGVGEWQVGDRVVSIFNQSHLEGQIRAADMKSGLGFPLEGVLQEYRVFPAAGLVRAPKHLSDEEAACLPIAAVTAWMAINQFRPLGQPGGADEVVVCQGTGGVAISGLQIAKAAGAKVIITSSSDSKLEKAKALGADHTVNYRTTPNWDEKVNEVTNSEGADIILETGGAKTLRRSFEAIGFGGTIACIGYLSGKVDDEEDRTNVNLLALRKTVTLKGLINGPRERFEEMVGFYEDKGIKPVVDRVFPFDKADEALKYLYSGGHFGKVVPAPGTPSVASHPNQSILDRREVTSRARAAIMAPRLLALPQTPSQTVVALASLGASAWLLKLIVRHILLRSPANRSRKSPSSSGPHFAAMSADKKRALQDRPVLIVGGGLAGLVAAFELSERGVPTIVIDQENDQNLGGQAFWSLGGIFCVDSVEQRRMGIKDSRELAMRDWFGSAAFDREREDTWPRRWAEAFVNFAADEMEAYVKARGMGFLFNVGWAERGCGRAEGHGNSVPRFHVTWGTGPEVVRVFAEPVKRAAENGVVQFRFRHRVDEIITDETGRAVGVRGKILAPDDSARGVKSSREVVSDFEILGSAVAITSGGIGGNVEAVKKAWPVDRLGPKVPETFVVGVPAHVDGRMIGIAEEVGANVINRDRMWHYTEGLENWNPIWPNHGIRVLPAPSSLWLDATGKRLPPFLFPGADTLATLKHICGTGYDYSWFILDQSIIAREFALSGSEQNPDVTGKSVWKLLTRVFGKKGTVPVQNFQKHGRDFVVRDNLADLVQGMNELQRERGGPVLDLDDVRETIELRDGQFDNAYSKDAQAMLINNGRAYWADSRSRIAPPHKLLDAAHGPLIAVRMNLLTRKTLGGIETNLESNVMKADGQKFAGLYAAGEAAGFGGGGVHGYNSLEGTFLGGCIFSGRAAGRGIADELLGPAEVKGAKANL
;
A
#
# COMPACT_ATOMS: atom_id res chain seq x y z
N MET A 1 -43.98 17.34 27.76
CA MET A 1 -44.06 17.08 26.30
C MET A 1 -44.67 18.32 25.68
N SER A 2 -43.97 19.01 24.79
CA SER A 2 -44.55 20.13 24.06
C SER A 2 -45.67 19.60 23.15
N ASN A 3 -46.83 20.24 23.16
CA ASN A 3 -48.00 19.91 22.32
C ASN A 3 -47.81 20.43 20.87
N GLU A 4 -46.56 20.50 20.39
CA GLU A 4 -46.24 21.09 19.09
C GLU A 4 -46.45 20.03 17.99
N GLU A 5 -47.44 20.28 17.14
CA GLU A 5 -47.73 19.43 15.98
C GLU A 5 -46.88 19.86 14.78
N ILE A 6 -46.19 18.91 14.17
CA ILE A 6 -45.36 19.10 12.98
C ILE A 6 -46.08 18.59 11.73
N LYS A 7 -45.91 19.27 10.60
CA LYS A 7 -46.42 18.87 9.30
C LYS A 7 -45.53 17.79 8.67
N ARG A 8 -46.17 16.84 7.98
CA ARG A 8 -45.50 15.81 7.18
C ARG A 8 -46.36 15.43 5.98
N TRP A 9 -45.73 15.22 4.84
CA TRP A 9 -46.39 14.61 3.68
C TRP A 9 -46.32 13.11 3.80
N GLN A 10 -47.40 12.41 3.45
CA GLN A 10 -47.47 10.96 3.45
C GLN A 10 -48.03 10.41 2.15
N THR A 11 -47.66 9.16 1.85
CA THR A 11 -48.19 8.39 0.74
C THR A 11 -48.57 6.99 1.22
N ARG A 12 -49.62 6.40 0.61
CA ARG A 12 -49.94 4.97 0.74
C ARG A 12 -49.34 4.15 -0.41
N GLN A 13 -48.42 4.74 -1.16
CA GLN A 13 -47.79 4.14 -2.34
C GLN A 13 -48.81 3.79 -3.44
N ASP A 14 -49.86 4.59 -3.58
CA ASP A 14 -51.04 4.33 -4.42
C ASP A 14 -51.31 5.41 -5.48
N GLY A 15 -50.31 6.26 -5.75
CA GLY A 15 -50.30 7.24 -6.85
C GLY A 15 -49.75 8.61 -6.47
N LEU A 16 -49.21 9.34 -7.47
CA LEU A 16 -48.67 10.71 -7.28
C LEU A 16 -49.73 11.76 -6.95
N ASP A 17 -50.99 11.53 -7.32
CA ASP A 17 -52.10 12.43 -7.04
C ASP A 17 -52.69 12.25 -5.64
N LYS A 18 -52.18 11.29 -4.87
CA LYS A 18 -52.74 10.88 -3.58
C LYS A 18 -51.80 11.12 -2.40
N LEU A 19 -50.72 11.86 -2.60
CA LEU A 19 -49.95 12.40 -1.48
C LEU A 19 -50.88 13.31 -0.66
N PHE A 20 -50.79 13.22 0.66
CA PHE A 20 -51.59 14.05 1.55
C PHE A 20 -50.73 14.61 2.68
N LEU A 21 -51.03 15.85 3.07
CA LEU A 21 -50.41 16.51 4.20
C LEU A 21 -51.12 16.08 5.49
N SER A 22 -50.36 15.61 6.46
CA SER A 22 -50.86 15.28 7.80
C SER A 22 -50.05 16.01 8.87
N LYS A 23 -50.53 15.94 10.11
CA LYS A 23 -49.80 16.43 11.28
C LYS A 23 -49.43 15.26 12.20
N GLY A 24 -48.35 15.41 12.95
CA GLY A 24 -47.91 14.45 13.95
C GLY A 24 -47.20 15.13 15.13
N PRO A 25 -46.93 14.42 16.23
CA PRO A 25 -46.21 14.98 17.36
C PRO A 25 -44.74 15.24 16.99
N LEU A 26 -44.15 16.30 17.55
CA LEU A 26 -42.71 16.55 17.49
C LEU A 26 -41.95 15.38 18.18
N PRO A 27 -41.11 14.61 17.47
CA PRO A 27 -40.39 13.49 18.07
C PRO A 27 -39.23 13.99 18.95
N SER A 28 -38.82 13.16 19.91
CA SER A 28 -37.66 13.41 20.77
C SER A 28 -36.56 12.38 20.49
N PRO A 29 -35.27 12.77 20.44
CA PRO A 29 -34.19 11.83 20.14
C PRO A 29 -33.87 10.95 21.35
N GLY A 30 -33.68 9.65 21.11
CA GLY A 30 -33.15 8.70 22.09
C GLY A 30 -31.61 8.68 22.15
N PRO A 31 -31.02 7.73 22.90
CA PRO A 31 -29.57 7.58 22.94
C PRO A 31 -28.97 7.35 21.54
N SER A 32 -27.83 7.97 21.25
CA SER A 32 -27.16 7.94 19.93
C SER A 32 -27.95 8.54 18.76
N GLU A 33 -29.02 9.29 19.04
CA GLU A 33 -29.86 9.93 18.02
C GLU A 33 -29.82 11.46 18.14
N VAL A 34 -30.17 12.14 17.04
CA VAL A 34 -30.34 13.60 17.00
C VAL A 34 -31.67 13.95 16.36
N LEU A 35 -32.29 15.02 16.85
CA LEU A 35 -33.46 15.63 16.22
C LEU A 35 -32.99 16.70 15.25
N VAL A 36 -33.43 16.62 14.01
CA VAL A 36 -33.10 17.59 12.96
C VAL A 36 -34.38 18.30 12.52
N ARG A 37 -34.34 19.64 12.50
CA ARG A 37 -35.30 20.46 11.75
C ARG A 37 -34.91 20.45 10.29
N ILE A 38 -35.80 19.98 9.43
CA ILE A 38 -35.55 19.87 8.00
C ILE A 38 -35.85 21.22 7.36
N ASN A 39 -34.85 21.80 6.72
CA ASN A 39 -34.95 23.12 6.08
C ASN A 39 -35.21 23.01 4.58
N ALA A 40 -34.70 21.97 3.93
CA ALA A 40 -34.95 21.71 2.52
C ALA A 40 -34.94 20.21 2.23
N VAL A 41 -35.80 19.78 1.31
CA VAL A 41 -35.88 18.41 0.81
C VAL A 41 -35.60 18.44 -0.67
N SER A 42 -34.86 17.47 -1.20
CA SER A 42 -34.61 17.37 -2.64
C SER A 42 -35.17 16.08 -3.22
N LEU A 43 -35.93 16.20 -4.30
CA LEU A 43 -36.66 15.06 -4.85
C LEU A 43 -35.82 14.28 -5.87
N ASN A 44 -36.01 12.96 -5.90
CA ASN A 44 -35.41 12.01 -6.83
C ASN A 44 -36.50 11.26 -7.60
N PHE A 45 -36.19 10.77 -8.80
CA PHE A 45 -37.15 9.97 -9.58
C PHE A 45 -37.61 8.70 -8.83
N ARG A 46 -36.75 8.17 -7.94
CA ARG A 46 -37.13 7.12 -7.00
C ARG A 46 -38.37 7.47 -6.16
N ASP A 47 -38.49 8.71 -5.72
CA ASP A 47 -39.57 9.14 -4.83
C ASP A 47 -40.92 9.06 -5.54
N THR A 48 -40.94 9.25 -6.88
CA THR A 48 -42.15 9.05 -7.68
C THR A 48 -42.52 7.56 -7.76
N GLU A 49 -41.53 6.68 -7.93
CA GLU A 49 -41.75 5.22 -7.96
C GLU A 49 -42.26 4.69 -6.61
N VAL A 50 -41.73 5.20 -5.50
CA VAL A 50 -42.23 4.86 -4.16
C VAL A 50 -43.67 5.32 -4.01
N ALA A 51 -43.98 6.58 -4.32
CA ALA A 51 -45.33 7.12 -4.19
C ALA A 51 -46.38 6.40 -5.08
N MET A 52 -45.95 5.79 -6.18
CA MET A 52 -46.81 4.98 -7.06
C MET A 52 -46.82 3.48 -6.73
N GLY A 53 -46.00 3.02 -5.78
CA GLY A 53 -45.88 1.58 -5.45
C GLY A 53 -45.11 0.75 -6.49
N HIS A 54 -44.35 1.40 -7.37
CA HIS A 54 -43.61 0.75 -8.47
C HIS A 54 -42.16 0.40 -8.12
N TYR A 55 -41.71 0.77 -6.92
CA TYR A 55 -40.34 0.52 -6.44
C TYR A 55 -40.16 -0.92 -5.89
N SER A 56 -40.29 -1.93 -6.77
CA SER A 56 -40.42 -3.35 -6.38
C SER A 56 -39.21 -4.25 -6.67
N HIS A 57 -38.09 -3.70 -7.12
CA HIS A 57 -36.94 -4.48 -7.60
C HIS A 57 -35.99 -4.98 -6.49
N HIS A 58 -36.25 -4.68 -5.22
CA HIS A 58 -35.45 -5.12 -4.08
C HIS A 58 -36.27 -6.03 -3.16
N LYS A 59 -36.06 -7.35 -3.25
CA LYS A 59 -36.79 -8.37 -2.46
C LYS A 59 -36.66 -8.20 -0.94
N SER A 60 -35.61 -7.53 -0.46
CA SER A 60 -35.35 -7.30 0.97
C SER A 60 -36.25 -6.24 1.60
N ILE A 61 -36.99 -5.48 0.80
CA ILE A 61 -37.89 -4.40 1.22
C ILE A 61 -39.27 -4.66 0.59
N ASN A 62 -40.00 -5.62 1.15
CA ASN A 62 -41.30 -6.00 0.61
C ASN A 62 -42.35 -4.96 1.05
N PRO A 63 -43.17 -4.42 0.14
CA PRO A 63 -44.33 -3.64 0.52
C PRO A 63 -45.34 -4.61 1.16
N GLY A 64 -45.33 -4.71 2.49
CA GLY A 64 -46.46 -5.30 3.21
C GLY A 64 -47.71 -4.42 3.06
N ASP A 65 -48.80 -4.79 3.73
CA ASP A 65 -49.99 -3.94 3.85
C ASP A 65 -49.58 -2.62 4.55
N ALA A 66 -49.25 -1.59 3.76
CA ALA A 66 -48.43 -0.49 4.24
C ALA A 66 -49.28 0.62 4.88
N GLU A 67 -49.02 0.86 6.16
CA GLU A 67 -49.33 2.12 6.83
C GLU A 67 -48.79 3.33 6.01
N PRO A 68 -49.42 4.52 6.10
CA PRO A 68 -48.94 5.69 5.37
C PRO A 68 -47.51 6.09 5.75
N LEU A 69 -46.64 6.22 4.76
CA LEU A 69 -45.20 6.50 4.89
C LEU A 69 -44.88 7.95 4.49
N VAL A 70 -43.99 8.63 5.22
CA VAL A 70 -43.37 9.89 4.74
C VAL A 70 -42.37 9.57 3.62
N PRO A 71 -42.48 10.14 2.41
CA PRO A 71 -41.55 9.84 1.32
C PRO A 71 -40.27 10.72 1.35
N ALA A 72 -39.43 10.54 0.32
CA ALA A 72 -38.15 11.24 0.09
C ALA A 72 -37.01 10.88 1.05
N SER A 73 -35.77 11.06 0.59
CA SER A 73 -34.55 10.71 1.33
C SER A 73 -33.53 11.85 1.47
N ASP A 74 -33.45 12.76 0.50
CA ASP A 74 -32.45 13.82 0.51
C ASP A 74 -32.95 15.04 1.29
N MET A 75 -32.20 15.47 2.31
CA MET A 75 -32.47 16.71 3.02
C MET A 75 -31.21 17.48 3.40
N CYS A 76 -31.40 18.76 3.66
CA CYS A 76 -30.51 19.58 4.50
C CYS A 76 -31.33 20.18 5.64
N GLY A 77 -30.74 20.23 6.83
CA GLY A 77 -31.41 20.73 8.02
C GLY A 77 -30.43 21.13 9.13
N ALA A 78 -30.98 21.50 10.27
CA ALA A 78 -30.22 21.88 11.46
C ALA A 78 -30.58 20.99 12.65
N VAL A 79 -29.57 20.52 13.38
CA VAL A 79 -29.77 19.77 14.64
C VAL A 79 -30.43 20.68 15.67
N THR A 80 -31.56 20.27 16.25
CA THR A 80 -32.30 21.04 17.28
C THR A 80 -32.28 20.39 18.65
N ALA A 81 -32.03 19.08 18.73
CA ALA A 81 -31.77 18.38 19.99
C ALA A 81 -30.83 17.21 19.77
N VAL A 82 -30.04 16.88 20.80
CA VAL A 82 -29.03 15.81 20.78
C VAL A 82 -29.35 14.84 21.91
N GLY A 83 -29.46 13.55 21.58
CA GLY A 83 -29.72 12.50 22.55
C GLY A 83 -28.48 12.12 23.37
N PRO A 84 -28.67 11.40 24.49
CA PRO A 84 -27.55 10.95 25.33
C PRO A 84 -26.52 10.12 24.55
N GLY A 85 -25.23 10.33 24.83
CA GLY A 85 -24.11 9.58 24.23
C GLY A 85 -23.67 10.06 22.84
N VAL A 86 -24.34 11.05 22.24
CA VAL A 86 -23.90 11.63 20.97
C VAL A 86 -22.79 12.66 21.21
N GLY A 87 -21.57 12.32 20.77
CA GLY A 87 -20.41 13.23 20.85
C GLY A 87 -20.18 14.08 19.59
N GLU A 88 -20.64 13.65 18.42
CA GLU A 88 -20.23 14.23 17.13
C GLU A 88 -21.02 15.49 16.74
N TRP A 89 -22.24 15.64 17.24
CA TRP A 89 -23.19 16.67 16.83
C TRP A 89 -23.60 17.57 17.99
N GLN A 90 -23.84 18.84 17.66
CA GLN A 90 -24.37 19.85 18.59
C GLN A 90 -25.58 20.57 17.98
N VAL A 91 -26.41 21.16 18.84
CA VAL A 91 -27.53 22.00 18.39
C VAL A 91 -27.02 23.14 17.52
N GLY A 92 -27.65 23.34 16.37
CA GLY A 92 -27.27 24.33 15.35
C GLY A 92 -26.40 23.78 14.23
N ASP A 93 -25.85 22.57 14.34
CA ASP A 93 -25.06 21.97 13.25
C ASP A 93 -25.93 21.74 12.00
N ARG A 94 -25.45 22.22 10.84
CA ARG A 94 -26.07 21.97 9.54
C ARG A 94 -25.66 20.60 9.00
N VAL A 95 -26.65 19.78 8.67
CA VAL A 95 -26.47 18.37 8.30
C VAL A 95 -27.24 18.01 7.05
N VAL A 96 -26.73 17.03 6.32
CA VAL A 96 -27.41 16.33 5.23
C VAL A 96 -27.55 14.85 5.58
N SER A 97 -28.63 14.21 5.15
CA SER A 97 -28.87 12.77 5.37
C SER A 97 -28.03 11.90 4.43
N ILE A 98 -27.61 10.71 4.88
CA ILE A 98 -27.23 9.63 3.97
C ILE A 98 -28.47 8.81 3.57
N PHE A 99 -28.47 8.15 2.41
CA PHE A 99 -29.66 7.41 1.96
C PHE A 99 -29.99 6.19 2.82
N ASN A 100 -29.05 5.23 2.93
CA ASN A 100 -29.17 4.08 3.82
C ASN A 100 -28.41 4.40 5.11
N GLN A 101 -29.14 4.57 6.22
CA GLN A 101 -28.61 5.08 7.48
C GLN A 101 -27.54 4.19 8.13
N SER A 102 -27.45 2.92 7.73
CA SER A 102 -26.42 1.98 8.19
C SER A 102 -25.27 1.77 7.19
N HIS A 103 -25.35 2.30 5.96
CA HIS A 103 -24.30 2.12 4.95
C HIS A 103 -23.18 3.14 5.18
N LEU A 104 -22.31 2.84 6.14
CA LEU A 104 -21.26 3.77 6.58
C LEU A 104 -19.99 3.67 5.74
N GLU A 105 -19.62 2.46 5.33
CA GLU A 105 -18.38 2.16 4.61
C GLU A 105 -18.55 1.03 3.58
N GLY A 106 -17.67 0.99 2.58
CA GLY A 106 -17.49 -0.12 1.67
C GLY A 106 -18.70 -0.46 0.78
N GLN A 107 -18.78 -1.74 0.38
CA GLN A 107 -19.85 -2.24 -0.49
C GLN A 107 -21.16 -2.42 0.28
N ILE A 108 -22.27 -1.97 -0.31
CA ILE A 108 -23.61 -2.10 0.29
C ILE A 108 -23.98 -3.57 0.49
N ARG A 109 -24.64 -3.88 1.62
CA ARG A 109 -25.13 -5.22 1.96
C ARG A 109 -26.65 -5.23 2.02
N ALA A 110 -27.24 -6.42 1.93
CA ALA A 110 -28.70 -6.59 2.00
C ALA A 110 -29.30 -6.06 3.31
N ALA A 111 -28.55 -6.09 4.42
CA ALA A 111 -28.96 -5.52 5.70
C ALA A 111 -29.14 -3.99 5.63
N ASP A 112 -28.30 -3.31 4.84
CA ASP A 112 -28.35 -1.85 4.72
C ASP A 112 -29.60 -1.35 4.02
N MET A 113 -30.17 -2.14 3.11
CA MET A 113 -31.39 -1.78 2.40
C MET A 113 -32.59 -1.59 3.34
N LYS A 114 -32.55 -2.15 4.55
CA LYS A 114 -33.60 -1.95 5.57
C LYS A 114 -33.54 -0.55 6.21
N SER A 115 -32.44 0.17 6.04
CA SER A 115 -32.23 1.50 6.62
C SER A 115 -32.40 2.65 5.61
N GLY A 116 -33.01 2.36 4.44
CA GLY A 116 -33.29 3.35 3.39
C GLY A 116 -34.37 4.34 3.79
N LEU A 117 -34.03 5.63 3.76
CA LEU A 117 -34.97 6.72 4.02
C LEU A 117 -36.00 6.84 2.89
N GLY A 118 -37.26 7.08 3.27
CA GLY A 118 -38.36 7.24 2.33
C GLY A 118 -38.81 5.95 1.65
N PHE A 119 -38.24 4.80 2.04
CA PHE A 119 -38.76 3.42 1.94
C PHE A 119 -37.59 2.42 2.16
N PRO A 120 -37.63 1.54 3.19
CA PRO A 120 -38.78 1.23 4.04
C PRO A 120 -38.89 2.09 5.30
N LEU A 121 -37.85 2.85 5.67
CA LEU A 121 -37.96 3.79 6.78
C LEU A 121 -38.77 5.01 6.35
N GLU A 122 -39.41 5.65 7.32
CA GLU A 122 -39.97 7.00 7.17
C GLU A 122 -38.94 7.92 6.49
N GLY A 123 -39.40 8.83 5.65
CA GLY A 123 -38.58 9.72 4.85
C GLY A 123 -38.37 11.09 5.47
N VAL A 124 -38.00 12.04 4.63
CA VAL A 124 -37.59 13.39 5.05
C VAL A 124 -38.55 14.49 4.57
N LEU A 125 -39.66 14.16 3.90
CA LEU A 125 -40.68 15.15 3.51
C LEU A 125 -41.59 15.56 4.69
N GLN A 126 -40.97 16.02 5.77
CA GLN A 126 -41.58 16.45 7.04
C GLN A 126 -40.74 17.56 7.69
N GLU A 127 -41.31 18.30 8.64
CA GLU A 127 -40.59 19.45 9.26
C GLU A 127 -39.48 19.04 10.23
N TYR A 128 -39.65 17.91 10.93
CA TYR A 128 -38.67 17.40 11.89
C TYR A 128 -38.55 15.89 11.80
N ARG A 129 -37.35 15.37 12.03
CA ARG A 129 -37.08 13.93 12.06
C ARG A 129 -35.93 13.59 13.00
N VAL A 130 -36.05 12.46 13.68
CA VAL A 130 -34.96 11.86 14.44
C VAL A 130 -34.10 10.99 13.52
N PHE A 131 -32.79 11.13 13.63
CA PHE A 131 -31.80 10.35 12.90
C PHE A 131 -30.84 9.67 13.88
N PRO A 132 -30.37 8.44 13.58
CA PRO A 132 -29.12 7.96 14.15
C PRO A 132 -28.01 8.97 13.87
N ALA A 133 -27.22 9.33 14.88
CA ALA A 133 -26.14 10.30 14.74
C ALA A 133 -25.15 9.92 13.61
N ALA A 134 -24.92 8.62 13.42
CA ALA A 134 -24.03 8.11 12.38
C ALA A 134 -24.57 8.28 10.94
N GLY A 135 -25.87 8.49 10.77
CA GLY A 135 -26.56 8.57 9.46
C GLY A 135 -26.62 9.97 8.85
N LEU A 136 -25.78 10.89 9.34
CA LEU A 136 -25.70 12.28 8.91
C LEU A 136 -24.27 12.64 8.47
N VAL A 137 -24.17 13.59 7.55
CA VAL A 137 -22.92 14.20 7.09
C VAL A 137 -23.03 15.72 7.24
N ARG A 138 -21.91 16.41 7.48
CA ARG A 138 -21.90 17.88 7.58
C ARG A 138 -22.27 18.50 6.23
N ALA A 139 -23.19 19.46 6.24
CA ALA A 139 -23.52 20.21 5.03
C ALA A 139 -22.33 21.13 4.64
N PRO A 140 -21.94 21.21 3.35
CA PRO A 140 -20.89 22.12 2.91
C PRO A 140 -21.21 23.57 3.25
N LYS A 141 -20.23 24.31 3.78
CA LYS A 141 -20.48 25.64 4.35
C LYS A 141 -20.92 26.67 3.31
N HIS A 142 -20.45 26.55 2.07
CA HIS A 142 -20.72 27.51 0.99
C HIS A 142 -22.05 27.30 0.28
N LEU A 143 -22.77 26.21 0.59
CA LEU A 143 -24.03 25.87 -0.05
C LEU A 143 -25.23 26.33 0.79
N SER A 144 -26.29 26.79 0.11
CA SER A 144 -27.60 26.99 0.73
C SER A 144 -28.21 25.65 1.16
N ASP A 145 -29.29 25.66 1.97
CA ASP A 145 -29.96 24.41 2.37
C ASP A 145 -30.58 23.70 1.16
N GLU A 146 -31.13 24.45 0.20
CA GLU A 146 -31.68 23.93 -1.05
C GLU A 146 -30.60 23.28 -1.93
N GLU A 147 -29.42 23.89 -2.02
CA GLU A 147 -28.27 23.35 -2.75
C GLU A 147 -27.71 22.11 -2.04
N ALA A 148 -27.48 22.17 -0.73
CA ALA A 148 -26.92 21.06 0.05
C ALA A 148 -27.87 19.84 0.07
N ALA A 149 -29.19 20.07 0.12
CA ALA A 149 -30.18 18.99 0.04
C ALA A 149 -30.10 18.23 -1.29
N CYS A 150 -29.46 18.75 -2.34
CA CYS A 150 -29.34 18.05 -3.63
C CYS A 150 -28.24 16.98 -3.66
N LEU A 151 -27.40 16.89 -2.63
CA LEU A 151 -26.21 16.04 -2.62
C LEU A 151 -26.48 14.53 -2.35
N PRO A 152 -27.31 14.13 -1.37
CA PRO A 152 -27.32 12.77 -0.83
C PRO A 152 -27.49 11.63 -1.84
N ILE A 153 -28.42 11.75 -2.79
CA ILE A 153 -28.58 10.74 -3.85
C ILE A 153 -27.83 11.16 -5.11
N ALA A 154 -28.12 12.35 -5.63
CA ALA A 154 -27.69 12.71 -6.99
C ALA A 154 -26.17 12.87 -7.11
N ALA A 155 -25.56 13.62 -6.19
CA ALA A 155 -24.13 13.86 -6.22
C ALA A 155 -23.35 12.62 -5.79
N VAL A 156 -23.77 11.92 -4.74
CA VAL A 156 -23.09 10.70 -4.26
C VAL A 156 -23.15 9.58 -5.31
N THR A 157 -24.28 9.40 -6.00
CA THR A 157 -24.38 8.41 -7.08
C THR A 157 -23.45 8.75 -8.24
N ALA A 158 -23.36 10.02 -8.63
CA ALA A 158 -22.42 10.47 -9.65
C ALA A 158 -20.95 10.30 -9.21
N TRP A 159 -20.65 10.61 -7.94
CA TRP A 159 -19.33 10.37 -7.34
C TRP A 159 -18.96 8.89 -7.39
N MET A 160 -19.86 8.01 -6.99
CA MET A 160 -19.66 6.57 -7.03
C MET A 160 -19.49 6.06 -8.47
N ALA A 161 -20.23 6.59 -9.45
CA ALA A 161 -20.06 6.22 -10.85
C ALA A 161 -18.63 6.47 -11.35
N ILE A 162 -18.00 7.56 -10.89
CA ILE A 162 -16.65 7.94 -11.31
C ILE A 162 -15.56 7.26 -10.44
N ASN A 163 -15.84 7.06 -9.15
CA ASN A 163 -14.80 6.78 -8.13
C ASN A 163 -14.94 5.45 -7.38
N GLN A 164 -16.01 4.67 -7.56
CA GLN A 164 -16.25 3.46 -6.74
C GLN A 164 -15.13 2.41 -6.74
N PHE A 165 -14.36 2.30 -7.83
CA PHE A 165 -13.26 1.36 -7.97
C PHE A 165 -11.89 1.96 -7.61
N ARG A 166 -11.88 3.20 -7.13
CA ARG A 166 -10.66 3.94 -6.78
C ARG A 166 -10.47 3.98 -5.26
N PRO A 167 -9.23 4.06 -4.77
CA PRO A 167 -8.98 4.30 -3.35
C PRO A 167 -9.65 5.59 -2.88
N LEU A 168 -10.02 5.65 -1.59
CA LEU A 168 -10.47 6.89 -0.95
C LEU A 168 -9.37 7.97 -1.04
N GLY A 169 -9.77 9.21 -1.29
CA GLY A 169 -8.89 10.36 -1.45
C GLY A 169 -8.21 10.44 -2.82
N GLN A 170 -8.54 9.55 -3.76
CA GLN A 170 -7.94 9.52 -5.11
C GLN A 170 -9.03 9.57 -6.18
N PRO A 171 -9.75 10.71 -6.31
CA PRO A 171 -10.79 10.85 -7.31
C PRO A 171 -10.21 10.76 -8.72
N GLY A 172 -10.89 10.02 -9.59
CA GLY A 172 -10.62 9.92 -11.01
C GLY A 172 -11.24 11.06 -11.81
N GLY A 173 -11.38 10.85 -13.12
CA GLY A 173 -11.90 11.84 -14.06
C GLY A 173 -10.79 12.63 -14.77
N ALA A 174 -9.60 12.79 -14.19
CA ALA A 174 -8.51 13.49 -14.87
C ALA A 174 -8.05 12.71 -16.12
N ASP A 175 -8.01 13.40 -17.27
CA ASP A 175 -7.65 12.85 -18.58
C ASP A 175 -8.58 11.71 -19.09
N GLU A 176 -9.76 11.53 -18.49
CA GLU A 176 -10.77 10.53 -18.89
C GLU A 176 -11.93 11.17 -19.66
N VAL A 177 -12.65 10.34 -20.44
CA VAL A 177 -13.90 10.71 -21.11
C VAL A 177 -15.09 10.16 -20.35
N VAL A 178 -15.97 11.04 -19.87
CA VAL A 178 -17.17 10.70 -19.12
C VAL A 178 -18.42 11.04 -19.95
N VAL A 179 -19.30 10.05 -20.16
CA VAL A 179 -20.61 10.27 -20.77
C VAL A 179 -21.69 10.32 -19.71
N CYS A 180 -22.46 11.41 -19.67
CA CYS A 180 -23.61 11.58 -18.79
C CYS A 180 -24.90 11.51 -19.62
N GLN A 181 -25.79 10.57 -19.29
CA GLN A 181 -27.07 10.45 -19.98
C GLN A 181 -28.17 11.27 -19.31
N GLY A 182 -28.78 12.18 -20.07
CA GLY A 182 -29.86 13.04 -19.62
C GLY A 182 -29.38 14.31 -18.91
N THR A 183 -30.34 15.06 -18.36
CA THR A 183 -30.09 16.34 -17.67
C THR A 183 -30.81 16.42 -16.31
N GLY A 184 -31.10 15.26 -15.72
CA GLY A 184 -31.59 15.16 -14.34
C GLY A 184 -30.45 15.27 -13.33
N GLY A 185 -30.77 15.25 -12.04
CA GLY A 185 -29.82 15.52 -10.96
C GLY A 185 -28.50 14.72 -11.02
N VAL A 186 -28.55 13.42 -11.26
CA VAL A 186 -27.34 12.57 -11.33
C VAL A 186 -26.47 12.94 -12.53
N ALA A 187 -27.08 13.18 -13.71
CA ALA A 187 -26.33 13.52 -14.92
C ALA A 187 -25.67 14.90 -14.82
N ILE A 188 -26.38 15.89 -14.24
CA ILE A 188 -25.82 17.22 -14.02
C ILE A 188 -24.74 17.20 -12.93
N SER A 189 -24.92 16.44 -11.85
CA SER A 189 -23.87 16.27 -10.83
C SER A 189 -22.65 15.56 -11.42
N GLY A 190 -22.86 14.53 -12.25
CA GLY A 190 -21.80 13.84 -12.99
C GLY A 190 -21.02 14.77 -13.90
N LEU A 191 -21.70 15.63 -14.65
CA LEU A 191 -21.07 16.67 -15.47
C LEU A 191 -20.19 17.60 -14.62
N GLN A 192 -20.73 18.15 -13.52
CA GLN A 192 -19.98 19.07 -12.67
C GLN A 192 -18.77 18.41 -12.00
N ILE A 193 -18.95 17.20 -11.46
CA ILE A 193 -17.87 16.43 -10.81
C ILE A 193 -16.79 16.07 -11.82
N ALA A 194 -17.18 15.47 -12.95
CA ALA A 194 -16.23 15.05 -13.98
C ALA A 194 -15.46 16.25 -14.54
N LYS A 195 -16.16 17.37 -14.82
CA LYS A 195 -15.49 18.58 -15.32
C LYS A 195 -14.52 19.18 -14.30
N ALA A 196 -14.92 19.26 -13.03
CA ALA A 196 -14.07 19.74 -11.95
C ALA A 196 -12.86 18.81 -11.67
N ALA A 197 -12.98 17.53 -12.02
CA ALA A 197 -11.89 16.55 -11.96
C ALA A 197 -10.96 16.57 -13.19
N GLY A 198 -11.27 17.37 -14.22
CA GLY A 198 -10.46 17.48 -15.43
C GLY A 198 -10.84 16.53 -16.56
N ALA A 199 -12.02 15.89 -16.50
CA ALA A 199 -12.52 15.02 -17.56
C ALA A 199 -12.99 15.81 -18.78
N LYS A 200 -13.00 15.13 -19.93
CA LYS A 200 -13.80 15.53 -21.09
C LYS A 200 -15.20 14.96 -20.91
N VAL A 201 -16.22 15.82 -20.90
CA VAL A 201 -17.60 15.38 -20.63
C VAL A 201 -18.46 15.47 -21.88
N ILE A 202 -19.17 14.38 -22.17
CA ILE A 202 -20.20 14.29 -23.21
C ILE A 202 -21.55 14.14 -22.51
N ILE A 203 -22.54 14.96 -22.84
CA ILE A 203 -23.87 14.88 -22.23
C ILE A 203 -24.97 14.74 -23.28
N THR A 204 -25.95 13.88 -22.99
CA THR A 204 -27.09 13.64 -23.89
C THR A 204 -28.39 14.23 -23.33
N SER A 205 -29.30 14.68 -24.20
CA SER A 205 -30.64 15.13 -23.81
C SER A 205 -31.63 15.03 -24.98
N SER A 206 -32.92 15.14 -24.70
CA SER A 206 -33.96 15.28 -25.73
C SER A 206 -34.27 16.74 -26.08
N SER A 207 -33.57 17.70 -25.48
CA SER A 207 -33.88 19.12 -25.53
C SER A 207 -32.62 19.95 -25.74
N ASP A 208 -32.55 20.67 -26.86
CA ASP A 208 -31.42 21.54 -27.17
C ASP A 208 -31.27 22.68 -26.16
N SER A 209 -32.38 23.23 -25.66
CA SER A 209 -32.32 24.27 -24.62
C SER A 209 -31.69 23.78 -23.31
N LYS A 210 -31.87 22.49 -22.96
CA LYS A 210 -31.17 21.88 -21.82
C LYS A 210 -29.71 21.57 -22.14
N LEU A 211 -29.40 21.21 -23.39
CA LEU A 211 -28.00 21.01 -23.81
C LEU A 211 -27.19 22.29 -23.80
N GLU A 212 -27.78 23.44 -24.17
CA GLU A 212 -27.11 24.74 -24.07
C GLU A 212 -26.80 25.10 -22.60
N LYS A 213 -27.72 24.82 -21.68
CA LYS A 213 -27.44 24.96 -20.24
C LYS A 213 -26.31 24.03 -19.78
N ALA A 214 -26.28 22.78 -20.26
CA ALA A 214 -25.22 21.85 -19.92
C ALA A 214 -23.85 22.26 -20.49
N LYS A 215 -23.82 22.83 -21.70
CA LYS A 215 -22.62 23.42 -22.29
C LYS A 215 -22.11 24.61 -21.47
N ALA A 216 -23.01 25.47 -20.97
CA ALA A 216 -22.66 26.56 -20.07
C ALA A 216 -22.08 26.07 -18.72
N LEU A 217 -22.41 24.84 -18.29
CA LEU A 217 -21.82 24.18 -17.13
C LEU A 217 -20.49 23.47 -17.43
N GLY A 218 -20.00 23.53 -18.67
CA GLY A 218 -18.70 23.01 -19.07
C GLY A 218 -18.72 21.66 -19.80
N ALA A 219 -19.88 21.20 -20.29
CA ALA A 219 -19.91 20.02 -21.15
C ALA A 219 -19.11 20.28 -22.44
N ASP A 220 -18.19 19.39 -22.77
CA ASP A 220 -17.32 19.53 -23.95
C ASP A 220 -18.05 19.17 -25.24
N HIS A 221 -18.94 18.17 -25.17
CA HIS A 221 -19.79 17.77 -26.29
C HIS A 221 -21.23 17.53 -25.81
N THR A 222 -22.19 17.86 -26.65
CA THR A 222 -23.61 17.67 -26.41
C THR A 222 -24.22 16.84 -27.53
N VAL A 223 -25.17 15.94 -27.19
CA VAL A 223 -25.87 15.12 -28.19
C VAL A 223 -27.36 15.15 -27.91
N ASN A 224 -28.15 15.62 -28.88
CA ASN A 224 -29.60 15.49 -28.83
C ASN A 224 -30.01 14.12 -29.36
N TYR A 225 -30.44 13.22 -28.48
CA TYR A 225 -30.75 11.83 -28.85
C TYR A 225 -32.07 11.68 -29.64
N ARG A 226 -32.88 12.74 -29.79
CA ARG A 226 -34.06 12.73 -30.68
C ARG A 226 -33.67 12.97 -32.14
N THR A 227 -32.72 13.88 -32.37
CA THR A 227 -32.21 14.17 -33.72
C THR A 227 -31.05 13.28 -34.10
N THR A 228 -30.33 12.75 -33.12
CA THR A 228 -29.23 11.77 -33.27
C THR A 228 -29.52 10.51 -32.44
N PRO A 229 -30.43 9.62 -32.89
CA PRO A 229 -30.77 8.40 -32.14
C PRO A 229 -29.57 7.49 -31.90
N ASN A 230 -28.63 7.44 -32.86
CA ASN A 230 -27.35 6.74 -32.75
C ASN A 230 -26.28 7.60 -32.06
N TRP A 231 -26.58 8.05 -30.84
CA TRP A 231 -25.68 8.93 -30.09
C TRP A 231 -24.32 8.27 -29.78
N ASP A 232 -24.25 6.94 -29.78
CA ASP A 232 -23.02 6.17 -29.61
C ASP A 232 -22.02 6.40 -30.74
N GLU A 233 -22.48 6.53 -31.99
CA GLU A 233 -21.63 6.91 -33.13
C GLU A 233 -21.01 8.28 -32.90
N LYS A 234 -21.78 9.24 -32.34
CA LYS A 234 -21.27 10.57 -32.04
C LYS A 234 -20.24 10.55 -30.92
N VAL A 235 -20.43 9.72 -29.89
CA VAL A 235 -19.41 9.51 -28.84
C VAL A 235 -18.12 8.96 -29.46
N ASN A 236 -18.23 7.95 -30.31
CA ASN A 236 -17.07 7.36 -31.00
C ASN A 236 -16.38 8.38 -31.93
N GLU A 237 -17.12 9.22 -32.64
CA GLU A 237 -16.57 10.29 -33.48
C GLU A 237 -15.72 11.27 -32.65
N VAL A 238 -16.27 11.81 -31.55
CA VAL A 238 -15.60 12.84 -30.74
C VAL A 238 -14.50 12.29 -29.83
N THR A 239 -14.39 10.96 -29.74
CA THR A 239 -13.33 10.24 -29.00
C THR A 239 -12.33 9.56 -29.94
N ASN A 240 -12.38 9.81 -31.25
CA ASN A 240 -11.52 9.18 -32.25
C ASN A 240 -11.56 7.64 -32.21
N SER A 241 -12.75 7.08 -32.01
CA SER A 241 -13.04 5.64 -31.90
C SER A 241 -12.42 4.93 -30.68
N GLU A 242 -11.85 5.67 -29.72
CA GLU A 242 -11.40 5.10 -28.44
C GLU A 242 -12.58 4.79 -27.50
N GLY A 243 -13.69 5.52 -27.63
CA GLY A 243 -14.87 5.40 -26.78
C GLY A 243 -14.75 6.17 -25.44
N ALA A 244 -15.75 6.00 -24.58
CA ALA A 244 -15.76 6.61 -23.24
C ALA A 244 -15.11 5.71 -22.18
N ASP A 245 -14.44 6.30 -21.20
CA ASP A 245 -13.90 5.56 -20.05
C ASP A 245 -15.00 5.21 -19.04
N ILE A 246 -15.94 6.13 -18.85
CA ILE A 246 -17.02 6.01 -17.85
C ILE A 246 -18.34 6.49 -18.47
N ILE A 247 -19.41 5.69 -18.34
CA ILE A 247 -20.76 6.07 -18.74
C ILE A 247 -21.69 6.00 -17.53
N LEU A 248 -22.33 7.13 -17.21
CA LEU A 248 -23.44 7.20 -16.25
C LEU A 248 -24.74 6.82 -16.98
N GLU A 249 -25.10 5.54 -16.89
CA GLU A 249 -26.23 4.93 -17.59
C GLU A 249 -27.52 5.11 -16.76
N THR A 250 -28.38 6.04 -17.19
CA THR A 250 -29.63 6.40 -16.48
C THR A 250 -30.89 5.93 -17.20
N GLY A 251 -30.76 5.47 -18.45
CA GLY A 251 -31.90 5.14 -19.30
C GLY A 251 -32.37 3.68 -19.16
N GLY A 252 -31.48 2.71 -18.99
CA GLY A 252 -31.84 1.29 -18.88
C GLY A 252 -32.11 0.61 -20.22
N ALA A 253 -33.26 -0.06 -20.37
CA ALA A 253 -33.52 -1.01 -21.46
C ALA A 253 -33.23 -0.46 -22.88
N LYS A 254 -33.67 0.77 -23.19
CA LYS A 254 -33.54 1.34 -24.54
C LYS A 254 -32.19 2.00 -24.83
N THR A 255 -31.32 2.14 -23.84
CA THR A 255 -30.05 2.89 -23.94
C THR A 255 -28.82 2.01 -23.69
N LEU A 256 -28.95 0.95 -22.89
CA LEU A 256 -27.83 0.13 -22.43
C LEU A 256 -26.99 -0.44 -23.59
N ARG A 257 -27.63 -0.91 -24.67
CA ARG A 257 -26.91 -1.42 -25.84
C ARG A 257 -25.99 -0.36 -26.45
N ARG A 258 -26.49 0.87 -26.61
CA ARG A 258 -25.70 1.99 -27.15
C ARG A 258 -24.56 2.38 -26.21
N SER A 259 -24.74 2.25 -24.90
CA SER A 259 -23.64 2.43 -23.94
C SER A 259 -22.52 1.40 -24.14
N PHE A 260 -22.83 0.15 -24.48
CA PHE A 260 -21.80 -0.83 -24.86
C PHE A 260 -21.11 -0.49 -26.19
N GLU A 261 -21.82 0.11 -27.14
CA GLU A 261 -21.21 0.56 -28.40
C GLU A 261 -20.35 1.82 -28.23
N ALA A 262 -20.68 2.68 -27.26
CA ALA A 262 -19.96 3.92 -26.95
C ALA A 262 -18.80 3.77 -25.94
N ILE A 263 -18.78 2.73 -25.11
CA ILE A 263 -17.71 2.52 -24.11
C ILE A 263 -16.40 2.10 -24.78
N GLY A 264 -15.27 2.56 -24.24
CA GLY A 264 -13.92 2.15 -24.61
C GLY A 264 -13.50 0.82 -23.99
N PHE A 265 -12.33 0.31 -24.42
CA PHE A 265 -11.78 -0.94 -23.91
C PHE A 265 -11.42 -0.84 -22.42
N GLY A 266 -12.01 -1.70 -21.60
CA GLY A 266 -11.79 -1.71 -20.15
C GLY A 266 -12.61 -0.67 -19.38
N GLY A 267 -13.46 0.10 -20.07
CA GLY A 267 -14.28 1.15 -19.46
C GLY A 267 -15.37 0.62 -18.53
N THR A 268 -15.98 1.54 -17.78
CA THR A 268 -17.04 1.26 -16.80
C THR A 268 -18.38 1.85 -17.24
N ILE A 269 -19.40 1.00 -17.33
CA ILE A 269 -20.79 1.42 -17.45
C ILE A 269 -21.43 1.33 -16.07
N ALA A 270 -21.74 2.48 -15.48
CA ALA A 270 -22.40 2.61 -14.18
C ALA A 270 -23.91 2.62 -14.38
N CYS A 271 -24.57 1.47 -14.14
CA CYS A 271 -26.01 1.31 -14.27
C CYS A 271 -26.71 1.92 -13.05
N ILE A 272 -27.40 3.04 -13.27
CA ILE A 272 -28.01 3.86 -12.22
C ILE A 272 -29.53 3.82 -12.30
N GLY A 273 -30.09 3.94 -13.51
CA GLY A 273 -31.52 4.14 -13.71
C GLY A 273 -32.09 3.36 -14.88
N TYR A 274 -33.40 3.51 -15.06
CA TYR A 274 -34.19 2.82 -16.07
C TYR A 274 -35.27 3.75 -16.67
N LEU A 275 -34.94 5.02 -16.86
CA LEU A 275 -35.89 6.07 -17.31
C LEU A 275 -36.53 5.79 -18.67
N SER A 276 -35.91 4.93 -19.49
CA SER A 276 -36.42 4.52 -20.80
C SER A 276 -37.16 3.17 -20.78
N GLY A 277 -37.16 2.45 -19.65
CA GLY A 277 -37.81 1.16 -19.47
C GLY A 277 -36.99 0.17 -18.62
N LYS A 278 -37.69 -0.76 -17.94
CA LYS A 278 -37.09 -1.82 -17.10
C LYS A 278 -36.88 -3.16 -17.84
N VAL A 279 -37.54 -3.34 -18.98
CA VAL A 279 -37.60 -4.60 -19.72
C VAL A 279 -37.28 -4.31 -21.18
N ASP A 280 -36.38 -5.10 -21.76
CA ASP A 280 -36.08 -5.05 -23.19
C ASP A 280 -37.28 -5.56 -24.00
N ASP A 281 -37.46 -5.04 -25.21
CA ASP A 281 -38.46 -5.55 -26.15
C ASP A 281 -38.18 -7.05 -26.44
N GLU A 282 -39.22 -7.88 -26.53
CA GLU A 282 -39.07 -9.34 -26.64
C GLU A 282 -38.25 -9.78 -27.85
N GLU A 283 -38.37 -9.03 -28.96
CA GLU A 283 -37.67 -9.27 -30.21
C GLU A 283 -36.23 -8.73 -30.22
N ASP A 284 -35.84 -7.91 -29.23
CA ASP A 284 -34.55 -7.20 -29.20
C ASP A 284 -33.81 -7.29 -27.85
N ARG A 285 -33.75 -8.49 -27.27
CA ARG A 285 -33.06 -8.72 -25.98
C ARG A 285 -31.56 -8.46 -26.04
N THR A 286 -31.07 -7.58 -25.17
CA THR A 286 -29.65 -7.21 -25.13
C THR A 286 -28.80 -8.34 -24.53
N ASN A 287 -27.89 -8.92 -25.33
CA ASN A 287 -26.93 -9.91 -24.85
C ASN A 287 -25.75 -9.24 -24.12
N VAL A 288 -26.00 -8.88 -22.86
CA VAL A 288 -25.02 -8.20 -21.99
C VAL A 288 -23.70 -8.99 -21.86
N ASN A 289 -23.76 -10.33 -21.79
CA ASN A 289 -22.57 -11.15 -21.65
C ASN A 289 -21.63 -10.98 -22.85
N LEU A 290 -22.16 -11.10 -24.07
CA LEU A 290 -21.36 -10.92 -25.29
C LEU A 290 -20.84 -9.48 -25.41
N LEU A 291 -21.68 -8.48 -25.12
CA LEU A 291 -21.29 -7.08 -25.22
C LEU A 291 -20.19 -6.70 -24.21
N ALA A 292 -20.26 -7.22 -22.98
CA ALA A 292 -19.21 -7.01 -21.98
C ALA A 292 -17.88 -7.66 -22.38
N LEU A 293 -17.93 -8.86 -22.95
CA LEU A 293 -16.74 -9.59 -23.42
C LEU A 293 -16.02 -8.86 -24.58
N ARG A 294 -16.75 -8.21 -25.49
CA ARG A 294 -16.18 -7.55 -26.69
C ARG A 294 -15.14 -6.48 -26.37
N LYS A 295 -15.34 -5.71 -25.30
CA LYS A 295 -14.47 -4.58 -24.91
C LYS A 295 -13.98 -4.68 -23.46
N THR A 296 -14.02 -5.86 -22.85
CA THR A 296 -13.62 -6.10 -21.45
C THR A 296 -14.28 -5.12 -20.47
N VAL A 297 -15.57 -4.86 -20.63
CA VAL A 297 -16.31 -3.80 -19.94
C VAL A 297 -16.63 -4.20 -18.51
N THR A 298 -16.52 -3.25 -17.58
CA THR A 298 -17.10 -3.38 -16.25
C THR A 298 -18.52 -2.83 -16.26
N LEU A 299 -19.52 -3.71 -16.13
CA LEU A 299 -20.91 -3.31 -15.91
C LEU A 299 -21.22 -3.35 -14.42
N LYS A 300 -21.56 -2.21 -13.81
CA LYS A 300 -21.76 -2.10 -12.36
C LYS A 300 -23.05 -1.37 -12.01
N GLY A 301 -23.94 -2.08 -11.31
CA GLY A 301 -25.13 -1.48 -10.71
C GLY A 301 -24.79 -0.59 -9.51
N LEU A 302 -25.44 0.56 -9.44
CA LEU A 302 -25.34 1.54 -8.36
C LEU A 302 -26.70 1.79 -7.72
N ILE A 303 -26.76 1.66 -6.40
CA ILE A 303 -27.92 2.06 -5.60
C ILE A 303 -27.71 3.49 -5.08
N ASN A 304 -26.61 3.72 -4.37
CA ASN A 304 -26.04 5.01 -3.96
C ASN A 304 -24.58 4.77 -3.50
N GLY A 305 -24.06 5.48 -2.49
CA GLY A 305 -22.77 5.24 -1.85
C GLY A 305 -22.80 5.31 -0.32
N PRO A 306 -21.74 4.80 0.36
CA PRO A 306 -21.61 4.85 1.82
C PRO A 306 -21.30 6.26 2.34
N ARG A 307 -21.47 6.47 3.65
CA ARG A 307 -21.12 7.73 4.35
C ARG A 307 -19.70 8.21 4.05
N GLU A 308 -18.69 7.34 4.12
CA GLU A 308 -17.28 7.71 3.86
C GLU A 308 -17.07 8.31 2.46
N ARG A 309 -17.83 7.81 1.46
CA ARG A 309 -17.77 8.31 0.07
C ARG A 309 -18.53 9.61 -0.10
N PHE A 310 -19.57 9.81 0.69
CA PHE A 310 -20.26 11.10 0.73
C PHE A 310 -19.38 12.17 1.39
N GLU A 311 -18.70 11.86 2.49
CA GLU A 311 -17.74 12.79 3.12
C GLU A 311 -16.57 13.12 2.19
N GLU A 312 -16.02 12.12 1.48
CA GLU A 312 -15.02 12.33 0.42
C GLU A 312 -15.51 13.30 -0.66
N MET A 313 -16.74 13.08 -1.16
CA MET A 313 -17.35 13.92 -2.17
C MET A 313 -17.62 15.35 -1.65
N VAL A 314 -18.08 15.50 -0.41
CA VAL A 314 -18.28 16.82 0.22
C VAL A 314 -16.97 17.59 0.25
N GLY A 315 -15.87 16.95 0.66
CA GLY A 315 -14.54 17.55 0.64
C GLY A 315 -14.14 18.01 -0.77
N PHE A 316 -14.45 17.22 -1.80
CA PHE A 316 -14.22 17.62 -3.20
C PHE A 316 -15.09 18.80 -3.64
N TYR A 317 -16.37 18.84 -3.26
CA TYR A 317 -17.27 19.95 -3.55
C TYR A 317 -16.79 21.25 -2.91
N GLU A 318 -16.28 21.19 -1.68
CA GLU A 318 -15.70 22.34 -0.99
C GLU A 318 -14.40 22.80 -1.67
N ASP A 319 -13.48 21.89 -2.00
CA ASP A 319 -12.21 22.21 -2.69
C ASP A 319 -12.44 22.84 -4.07
N LYS A 320 -13.39 22.29 -4.84
CA LYS A 320 -13.68 22.76 -6.20
C LYS A 320 -14.73 23.87 -6.27
N GLY A 321 -15.34 24.23 -5.13
CA GLY A 321 -16.40 25.23 -5.07
C GLY A 321 -17.63 24.86 -5.92
N ILE A 322 -17.95 23.57 -6.04
CA ILE A 322 -19.06 23.10 -6.88
C ILE A 322 -20.37 23.47 -6.21
N LYS A 323 -21.31 23.99 -7.01
CA LYS A 323 -22.69 24.29 -6.59
C LYS A 323 -23.69 23.42 -7.35
N PRO A 324 -24.46 22.56 -6.66
CA PRO A 324 -25.52 21.78 -7.29
C PRO A 324 -26.55 22.65 -8.02
N VAL A 325 -27.07 22.16 -9.14
CA VAL A 325 -28.08 22.89 -9.93
C VAL A 325 -29.48 22.60 -9.40
N VAL A 326 -30.10 23.61 -8.78
CA VAL A 326 -31.51 23.62 -8.40
C VAL A 326 -32.33 24.26 -9.53
N ASP A 327 -33.23 23.49 -10.14
CA ASP A 327 -34.10 23.98 -11.23
C ASP A 327 -35.22 24.88 -10.68
N ARG A 328 -35.86 24.41 -9.60
CA ARG A 328 -37.00 25.08 -8.99
C ARG A 328 -37.14 24.70 -7.52
N VAL A 329 -37.45 25.72 -6.72
CA VAL A 329 -37.87 25.56 -5.33
C VAL A 329 -39.38 25.71 -5.26
N PHE A 330 -40.05 24.76 -4.61
CA PHE A 330 -41.49 24.80 -4.32
C PHE A 330 -41.68 25.05 -2.82
N PRO A 331 -42.74 25.78 -2.41
CA PRO A 331 -43.14 25.81 -1.01
C PRO A 331 -43.38 24.40 -0.48
N PHE A 332 -43.01 24.13 0.77
CA PHE A 332 -43.19 22.81 1.40
C PHE A 332 -44.64 22.30 1.30
N ASP A 333 -45.64 23.17 1.47
CA ASP A 333 -47.07 22.84 1.35
C ASP A 333 -47.50 22.52 -0.10
N LYS A 334 -46.58 22.56 -1.07
CA LYS A 334 -46.77 22.24 -2.51
C LYS A 334 -45.84 21.12 -2.99
N ALA A 335 -45.41 20.24 -2.07
CA ALA A 335 -44.51 19.14 -2.42
C ALA A 335 -45.14 18.11 -3.37
N ASP A 336 -46.47 17.97 -3.36
CA ASP A 336 -47.23 17.18 -4.33
C ASP A 336 -47.06 17.70 -5.77
N GLU A 337 -47.19 19.02 -5.96
CA GLU A 337 -46.95 19.69 -7.26
C GLU A 337 -45.49 19.55 -7.69
N ALA A 338 -44.56 19.67 -6.74
CA ALA A 338 -43.12 19.49 -6.99
C ALA A 338 -42.79 18.06 -7.49
N LEU A 339 -43.42 17.04 -6.89
CA LEU A 339 -43.23 15.64 -7.28
C LEU A 339 -43.81 15.35 -8.67
N LYS A 340 -44.98 15.92 -9.00
CA LYS A 340 -45.56 15.84 -10.36
C LYS A 340 -44.69 16.57 -11.40
N TYR A 341 -44.13 17.72 -11.04
CA TYR A 341 -43.18 18.45 -11.90
C TYR A 341 -41.92 17.62 -12.18
N LEU A 342 -41.36 16.98 -11.15
CA LEU A 342 -40.23 16.07 -11.31
C LEU A 342 -40.57 14.92 -12.28
N TYR A 343 -41.72 14.27 -12.07
CA TYR A 343 -42.19 13.14 -12.87
C TYR A 343 -42.37 13.50 -14.36
N SER A 344 -42.78 14.73 -14.67
CA SER A 344 -42.92 15.20 -16.06
C SER A 344 -41.62 15.24 -16.86
N GLY A 345 -40.45 15.17 -16.20
CA GLY A 345 -39.14 15.27 -16.85
C GLY A 345 -38.77 16.67 -17.36
N GLY A 346 -39.56 17.70 -17.02
CA GLY A 346 -39.35 19.09 -17.46
C GLY A 346 -38.12 19.80 -16.87
N HIS A 347 -37.64 19.36 -15.72
CA HIS A 347 -36.58 19.99 -14.93
C HIS A 347 -35.16 19.85 -15.53
N PHE A 348 -34.25 20.74 -15.14
CA PHE A 348 -32.80 20.67 -15.40
C PHE A 348 -32.03 20.69 -14.07
N GLY A 349 -31.51 19.54 -13.64
CA GLY A 349 -30.93 19.37 -12.29
C GLY A 349 -31.93 18.82 -11.28
N LYS A 350 -32.09 19.46 -10.11
CA LYS A 350 -32.89 18.97 -8.98
C LYS A 350 -34.08 19.88 -8.66
N VAL A 351 -35.13 19.31 -8.05
CA VAL A 351 -36.35 20.01 -7.62
C VAL A 351 -36.45 19.93 -6.10
N VAL A 352 -36.69 21.07 -5.44
CA VAL A 352 -36.57 21.20 -3.98
C VAL A 352 -37.86 21.72 -3.35
N PRO A 353 -38.57 20.94 -2.53
CA PRO A 353 -39.55 21.46 -1.58
C PRO A 353 -38.87 22.06 -0.33
N ALA A 354 -39.15 23.32 0.01
CA ALA A 354 -38.61 23.99 1.19
C ALA A 354 -39.60 25.01 1.79
N PRO A 355 -39.53 25.33 3.11
CA PRO A 355 -40.27 26.44 3.71
C PRO A 355 -39.82 27.77 3.10
N GLY A 356 -40.75 28.53 2.53
CA GLY A 356 -40.38 29.72 1.74
C GLY A 356 -39.76 30.86 2.55
N THR A 357 -38.75 31.52 1.97
CA THR A 357 -38.51 32.97 2.11
C THR A 357 -38.93 33.66 0.80
N PRO A 358 -39.38 34.93 0.81
CA PRO A 358 -40.05 35.55 -0.33
C PRO A 358 -39.11 35.73 -1.54
N SER A 359 -39.67 35.50 -2.73
CA SER A 359 -38.98 35.57 -4.02
C SER A 359 -38.27 36.90 -4.24
N VAL A 360 -36.99 36.87 -4.63
CA VAL A 360 -36.41 37.97 -5.43
C VAL A 360 -36.81 37.72 -6.88
N ALA A 361 -37.60 38.64 -7.41
CA ALA A 361 -38.21 38.59 -8.73
C ALA A 361 -37.17 38.40 -9.85
N SER A 362 -37.48 37.50 -10.76
CA SER A 362 -36.94 37.46 -12.12
C SER A 362 -37.25 38.79 -12.83
N HIS A 363 -36.25 39.39 -13.47
CA HIS A 363 -36.45 40.37 -14.55
C HIS A 363 -35.51 40.04 -15.74
N PRO A 364 -35.93 40.39 -16.97
CA PRO A 364 -35.77 39.53 -18.14
C PRO A 364 -34.73 40.03 -19.17
N ASN A 365 -34.41 39.13 -20.11
CA ASN A 365 -33.71 39.31 -21.39
C ASN A 365 -33.41 40.75 -21.83
N GLN A 366 -32.12 41.04 -22.09
CA GLN A 366 -31.71 42.00 -23.11
C GLN A 366 -30.74 41.36 -24.10
N SER A 367 -31.17 41.38 -25.36
CA SER A 367 -30.43 41.12 -26.58
C SER A 367 -29.36 42.19 -26.82
N ILE A 368 -28.14 41.80 -27.20
CA ILE A 368 -27.27 42.61 -28.05
C ILE A 368 -26.63 41.68 -29.10
N LEU A 369 -27.19 41.74 -30.31
CA LEU A 369 -26.45 41.53 -31.55
C LEU A 369 -25.59 42.78 -31.79
N ASP A 370 -24.36 42.56 -32.28
CA ASP A 370 -23.81 43.14 -33.52
C ASP A 370 -22.32 43.55 -33.42
N ARG A 371 -21.59 43.24 -34.51
CA ARG A 371 -20.27 43.75 -34.98
C ARG A 371 -19.00 43.20 -34.31
N ARG A 372 -17.92 42.82 -35.03
CA ARG A 372 -17.55 42.88 -36.45
C ARG A 372 -16.29 42.02 -36.69
N GLU A 373 -16.13 41.60 -37.94
CA GLU A 373 -14.95 41.04 -38.63
C GLU A 373 -13.58 41.58 -38.21
N VAL A 374 -12.54 40.72 -38.25
CA VAL A 374 -11.31 40.93 -39.07
C VAL A 374 -10.78 39.58 -39.57
N THR A 375 -10.27 39.62 -40.79
CA THR A 375 -9.98 38.61 -41.80
C THR A 375 -8.62 37.89 -41.72
N SER A 376 -8.63 36.66 -42.27
CA SER A 376 -7.60 35.95 -43.07
C SER A 376 -6.11 36.37 -43.05
N ARG A 377 -5.21 35.37 -43.00
CA ARG A 377 -4.43 34.91 -44.17
C ARG A 377 -3.51 33.70 -43.87
N ALA A 378 -3.50 32.78 -44.82
CA ALA A 378 -2.59 31.64 -44.94
C ALA A 378 -1.26 32.01 -45.61
N ARG A 379 -0.20 31.21 -45.40
CA ARG A 379 0.67 30.68 -46.47
C ARG A 379 1.64 29.60 -46.00
N ALA A 380 2.01 28.77 -46.96
CA ALA A 380 2.65 27.46 -46.84
C ALA A 380 4.14 27.47 -47.22
N ALA A 381 4.85 26.44 -46.72
CA ALA A 381 5.94 25.63 -47.31
C ALA A 381 7.26 26.26 -47.80
N ILE A 382 8.39 25.58 -47.48
CA ILE A 382 9.52 25.20 -48.36
C ILE A 382 10.37 24.08 -47.69
N MET A 383 10.91 23.18 -48.52
CA MET A 383 11.64 21.91 -48.24
C MET A 383 13.17 22.03 -48.00
N ALA A 384 13.71 21.18 -47.09
CA ALA A 384 14.89 20.24 -47.09
C ALA A 384 16.31 20.68 -47.59
N PRO A 385 17.46 19.93 -47.37
CA PRO A 385 17.68 18.63 -46.69
C PRO A 385 18.95 18.43 -45.77
N ARG A 386 18.92 17.33 -44.97
CA ARG A 386 19.99 16.38 -44.50
C ARG A 386 21.25 16.84 -43.73
N LEU A 387 21.52 16.23 -42.56
CA LEU A 387 22.47 15.09 -42.37
C LEU A 387 22.55 14.56 -40.90
N LEU A 388 22.58 13.22 -40.80
CA LEU A 388 23.12 12.32 -39.75
C LEU A 388 22.63 12.41 -38.28
N ALA A 389 21.83 11.42 -37.87
CA ALA A 389 22.04 10.65 -36.62
C ALA A 389 21.23 9.33 -36.63
N LEU A 390 21.80 8.31 -36.00
CA LEU A 390 21.40 6.89 -35.92
C LEU A 390 19.98 6.65 -35.33
N PRO A 391 19.25 5.57 -35.70
CA PRO A 391 17.98 5.24 -35.07
C PRO A 391 18.15 4.38 -33.80
N GLN A 392 17.61 4.87 -32.68
CA GLN A 392 17.14 4.05 -31.56
C GLN A 392 15.62 4.13 -31.52
N THR A 393 14.90 3.04 -31.82
CA THR A 393 13.45 2.97 -31.59
C THR A 393 13.00 1.61 -31.01
N PRO A 394 11.89 1.57 -30.24
CA PRO A 394 11.38 0.38 -29.54
C PRO A 394 10.89 -0.76 -30.45
N SER A 395 10.89 -0.57 -31.76
CA SER A 395 10.36 -1.53 -32.73
C SER A 395 11.29 -2.74 -32.93
N GLN A 396 12.60 -2.61 -32.68
CA GLN A 396 13.53 -3.74 -32.74
C GLN A 396 13.42 -4.68 -31.51
N THR A 397 12.92 -4.19 -30.37
CA THR A 397 12.74 -4.98 -29.15
C THR A 397 11.65 -6.04 -29.28
N VAL A 398 10.59 -5.75 -30.04
CA VAL A 398 9.47 -6.70 -30.25
C VAL A 398 9.87 -7.82 -31.21
N VAL A 399 10.72 -7.53 -32.19
CA VAL A 399 11.23 -8.53 -33.15
C VAL A 399 12.30 -9.43 -32.52
N ALA A 400 13.13 -8.91 -31.61
CA ALA A 400 14.14 -9.72 -30.89
C ALA A 400 13.55 -10.64 -29.80
N LEU A 401 12.38 -10.31 -29.23
CA LEU A 401 11.72 -11.12 -28.20
C LEU A 401 10.94 -12.33 -28.77
N ALA A 402 10.49 -12.25 -30.03
CA ALA A 402 9.86 -13.38 -30.71
C ALA A 402 10.85 -14.52 -31.02
N SER A 403 12.15 -14.20 -31.18
CA SER A 403 13.22 -15.19 -31.43
C SER A 403 13.70 -15.97 -30.20
N LEU A 404 13.17 -15.71 -28.99
CA LEU A 404 13.61 -16.34 -27.72
C LEU A 404 12.61 -17.33 -27.11
N GLY A 405 11.54 -17.71 -27.81
CA GLY A 405 10.65 -18.81 -27.39
C GLY A 405 9.78 -18.54 -26.16
N ALA A 406 9.53 -17.29 -25.79
CA ALA A 406 8.66 -16.94 -24.68
C ALA A 406 7.17 -17.17 -25.02
N SER A 407 6.40 -17.75 -24.09
CA SER A 407 4.95 -17.91 -24.28
C SER A 407 4.24 -16.55 -24.34
N ALA A 408 3.30 -16.40 -25.28
CA ALA A 408 2.57 -15.15 -25.56
C ALA A 408 1.87 -14.55 -24.32
N TRP A 409 1.53 -15.37 -23.33
CA TRP A 409 0.90 -14.95 -22.08
C TRP A 409 1.88 -14.22 -21.12
N LEU A 410 3.12 -14.72 -20.98
CA LEU A 410 4.14 -14.09 -20.14
C LEU A 410 4.62 -12.77 -20.76
N LEU A 411 4.73 -12.74 -22.09
CA LEU A 411 5.06 -11.52 -22.84
C LEU A 411 4.00 -10.43 -22.63
N LYS A 412 2.70 -10.80 -22.64
CA LYS A 412 1.59 -9.87 -22.36
C LYS A 412 1.61 -9.33 -20.94
N LEU A 413 1.95 -10.15 -19.94
CA LEU A 413 2.02 -9.71 -18.54
C LEU A 413 3.15 -8.69 -18.33
N ILE A 414 4.30 -8.94 -18.95
CA ILE A 414 5.48 -8.08 -18.85
C ILE A 414 5.30 -6.81 -19.68
N VAL A 415 4.76 -6.90 -20.91
CA VAL A 415 4.48 -5.73 -21.76
C VAL A 415 3.40 -4.83 -21.16
N ARG A 416 2.36 -5.40 -20.52
CA ARG A 416 1.33 -4.62 -19.79
C ARG A 416 1.92 -3.89 -18.57
N HIS A 417 2.97 -4.43 -17.96
CA HIS A 417 3.68 -3.79 -16.85
C HIS A 417 4.72 -2.74 -17.33
N ILE A 418 5.30 -2.93 -18.52
CA ILE A 418 6.27 -2.01 -19.15
C ILE A 418 5.58 -0.78 -19.73
N LEU A 419 4.47 -0.95 -20.45
CA LEU A 419 3.80 0.18 -21.12
C LEU A 419 3.09 1.13 -20.16
N LEU A 420 2.85 0.71 -18.90
CA LEU A 420 2.34 1.56 -17.83
C LEU A 420 3.43 2.40 -17.13
N ARG A 421 4.71 2.29 -17.54
CA ARG A 421 5.81 3.11 -17.00
C ARG A 421 6.85 3.45 -18.07
N SER A 422 6.54 4.43 -18.92
CA SER A 422 7.55 5.16 -19.70
C SER A 422 7.58 6.62 -19.24
N PRO A 423 8.69 7.15 -18.68
CA PRO A 423 8.80 8.55 -18.31
C PRO A 423 9.25 9.35 -19.55
N ALA A 424 8.30 9.77 -20.38
CA ALA A 424 8.56 10.82 -21.36
C ALA A 424 8.19 12.18 -20.75
N ASN A 425 9.21 12.90 -20.30
CA ASN A 425 9.31 14.36 -20.23
C ASN A 425 8.03 15.13 -19.83
N ARG A 426 7.75 15.25 -18.52
CA ARG A 426 6.88 16.31 -17.98
C ARG A 426 7.66 17.07 -16.90
N SER A 427 7.70 18.39 -17.05
CA SER A 427 8.44 19.33 -16.21
C SER A 427 8.07 19.19 -14.73
N ARG A 428 9.08 19.13 -13.86
CA ARG A 428 8.97 19.15 -12.40
C ARG A 428 8.16 20.37 -11.93
N LYS A 429 6.96 20.12 -11.40
CA LYS A 429 6.42 20.85 -10.23
C LYS A 429 6.19 19.81 -9.13
N SER A 430 6.73 20.10 -7.94
CA SER A 430 6.76 19.23 -6.78
C SER A 430 5.37 18.79 -6.33
N PRO A 431 5.17 17.55 -5.86
CA PRO A 431 3.94 17.19 -5.15
C PRO A 431 3.90 17.97 -3.83
N SER A 432 2.85 18.74 -3.61
CA SER A 432 2.53 19.34 -2.32
C SER A 432 2.27 18.25 -1.28
N SER A 433 2.87 18.39 -0.11
CA SER A 433 2.76 17.50 1.05
C SER A 433 1.31 17.35 1.52
N SER A 434 0.64 16.26 1.15
CA SER A 434 -0.64 15.84 1.72
C SER A 434 -0.43 14.86 2.88
N GLY A 435 0.21 15.33 3.94
CA GLY A 435 0.23 14.68 5.24
C GLY A 435 -0.94 15.16 6.10
N PRO A 436 -1.32 14.44 7.18
CA PRO A 436 -2.36 14.89 8.10
C PRO A 436 -2.04 16.30 8.63
N HIS A 437 -3.00 17.21 8.59
CA HIS A 437 -2.86 18.56 9.14
C HIS A 437 -2.89 18.50 10.68
N PHE A 438 -1.72 18.34 11.29
CA PHE A 438 -1.55 18.50 12.73
C PHE A 438 -1.80 19.97 13.12
N ALA A 439 -2.37 20.19 14.32
CA ALA A 439 -2.51 21.53 14.87
C ALA A 439 -1.14 22.22 14.95
N ALA A 440 -1.07 23.49 14.53
CA ALA A 440 0.17 24.24 14.54
C ALA A 440 0.70 24.35 15.99
N MET A 441 1.93 23.88 16.21
CA MET A 441 2.63 24.01 17.49
C MET A 441 2.76 25.48 17.88
N SER A 442 2.51 25.82 19.15
CA SER A 442 2.66 27.19 19.64
C SER A 442 4.10 27.69 19.45
N ALA A 443 4.25 29.00 19.23
CA ALA A 443 5.56 29.61 18.98
C ALA A 443 6.56 29.36 20.14
N ASP A 444 6.08 29.42 21.39
CA ASP A 444 6.91 29.19 22.58
C ASP A 444 7.38 27.73 22.68
N LYS A 445 6.50 26.76 22.40
CA LYS A 445 6.84 25.34 22.42
C LYS A 445 7.78 24.98 21.27
N LYS A 446 7.58 25.59 20.10
CA LYS A 446 8.49 25.47 18.95
C LYS A 446 9.88 25.99 19.28
N ARG A 447 9.97 27.15 19.95
CA ARG A 447 11.25 27.74 20.37
C ARG A 447 11.97 26.88 21.42
N ALA A 448 11.24 26.41 22.43
CA ALA A 448 11.80 25.51 23.45
C ALA A 448 12.38 24.21 22.85
N LEU A 449 11.70 23.62 21.85
CA LEU A 449 12.20 22.44 21.14
C LEU A 449 13.31 22.76 20.12
N GLN A 450 13.42 24.00 19.64
CA GLN A 450 14.57 24.42 18.83
C GLN A 450 15.84 24.52 19.69
N ASP A 451 15.70 24.99 20.93
CA ASP A 451 16.80 25.03 21.90
C ASP A 451 17.18 23.63 22.41
N ARG A 452 16.20 22.72 22.48
CA ARG A 452 16.38 21.31 22.87
C ARG A 452 15.74 20.35 21.86
N PRO A 453 16.41 20.06 20.74
CA PRO A 453 15.85 19.18 19.71
C PRO A 453 15.82 17.71 20.16
N VAL A 454 15.08 16.88 19.42
CA VAL A 454 15.17 15.41 19.55
C VAL A 454 16.46 14.94 18.91
N LEU A 455 17.22 14.08 19.59
CA LEU A 455 18.48 13.53 19.08
C LEU A 455 18.27 12.11 18.59
N ILE A 456 18.52 11.85 17.31
CA ILE A 456 18.49 10.51 16.72
C ILE A 456 19.92 10.07 16.46
N VAL A 457 20.37 9.04 17.16
CA VAL A 457 21.71 8.46 17.00
C VAL A 457 21.64 7.32 15.99
N GLY A 458 22.16 7.57 14.78
CA GLY A 458 22.14 6.67 13.63
C GLY A 458 21.22 7.15 12.49
N GLY A 459 21.79 7.35 11.31
CA GLY A 459 21.11 7.70 10.07
C GLY A 459 20.63 6.49 9.26
N GLY A 460 20.41 5.34 9.92
CA GLY A 460 19.86 4.13 9.30
C GLY A 460 18.36 4.24 8.97
N LEU A 461 17.77 3.19 8.41
CA LEU A 461 16.34 3.20 8.05
C LEU A 461 15.41 3.55 9.22
N ALA A 462 15.59 2.94 10.40
CA ALA A 462 14.75 3.23 11.57
C ALA A 462 14.88 4.70 12.02
N GLY A 463 16.09 5.25 12.01
CA GLY A 463 16.34 6.66 12.34
C GLY A 463 15.72 7.62 11.33
N LEU A 464 15.78 7.30 10.03
CA LEU A 464 15.12 8.06 8.98
C LEU A 464 13.58 8.02 9.11
N VAL A 465 13.00 6.88 9.47
CA VAL A 465 11.55 6.76 9.69
C VAL A 465 11.12 7.54 10.92
N ALA A 466 11.88 7.49 12.02
CA ALA A 466 11.62 8.30 13.21
C ALA A 466 11.72 9.80 12.91
N ALA A 467 12.77 10.23 12.20
CA ALA A 467 12.95 11.61 11.75
C ALA A 467 11.80 12.05 10.84
N PHE A 468 11.32 11.17 9.95
CA PHE A 468 10.17 11.43 9.10
C PHE A 468 8.92 11.71 9.93
N GLU A 469 8.53 10.81 10.85
CA GLU A 469 7.32 11.00 11.66
C GLU A 469 7.40 12.25 12.57
N LEU A 470 8.59 12.55 13.11
CA LEU A 470 8.84 13.79 13.88
C LEU A 470 8.70 15.05 13.00
N SER A 471 9.24 14.99 11.77
CA SER A 471 9.19 16.12 10.84
C SER A 471 7.78 16.43 10.34
N GLU A 472 6.92 15.42 10.17
CA GLU A 472 5.51 15.61 9.83
C GLU A 472 4.75 16.39 10.92
N ARG A 473 5.22 16.32 12.17
CA ARG A 473 4.70 17.08 13.32
C ARG A 473 5.49 18.35 13.61
N GLY A 474 6.46 18.69 12.77
CA GLY A 474 7.29 19.89 12.92
C GLY A 474 8.20 19.87 14.15
N VAL A 475 8.55 18.70 14.69
CA VAL A 475 9.43 18.55 15.86
C VAL A 475 10.89 18.73 15.43
N PRO A 476 11.62 19.75 15.94
CA PRO A 476 13.04 19.94 15.68
C PRO A 476 13.86 18.70 16.04
N THR A 477 14.67 18.22 15.11
CA THR A 477 15.40 16.96 15.24
C THR A 477 16.83 17.07 14.74
N ILE A 478 17.81 16.49 15.45
CA ILE A 478 19.18 16.32 15.00
C ILE A 478 19.47 14.83 14.79
N VAL A 479 19.81 14.44 13.56
CA VAL A 479 20.31 13.10 13.23
C VAL A 479 21.83 13.11 13.31
N ILE A 480 22.38 12.31 14.22
CA ILE A 480 23.81 12.21 14.54
C ILE A 480 24.32 10.88 13.98
N ASP A 481 25.38 10.91 13.18
CA ASP A 481 25.97 9.69 12.62
C ASP A 481 27.51 9.79 12.58
N GLN A 482 28.18 8.68 12.89
CA GLN A 482 29.64 8.59 12.80
C GLN A 482 30.11 8.53 11.34
N GLU A 483 29.27 8.07 10.42
CA GLU A 483 29.57 8.03 9.00
C GLU A 483 29.33 9.37 8.30
N ASN A 484 29.83 9.46 7.06
CA ASN A 484 29.53 10.57 6.17
C ASN A 484 28.11 10.44 5.57
N ASP A 485 27.67 11.51 4.91
CA ASP A 485 26.34 11.62 4.31
C ASP A 485 26.07 10.55 3.23
N GLN A 486 27.13 10.09 2.55
CA GLN A 486 27.05 9.02 1.56
C GLN A 486 26.59 7.70 2.15
N ASN A 487 26.62 7.49 3.47
CA ASN A 487 26.17 6.25 4.12
C ASN A 487 24.73 6.30 4.66
N LEU A 488 23.99 7.39 4.43
CA LEU A 488 22.60 7.52 4.88
C LEU A 488 21.73 6.32 4.46
N GLY A 489 20.93 5.79 5.38
CA GLY A 489 20.20 4.53 5.24
C GLY A 489 20.93 3.30 5.78
N GLY A 490 22.24 3.42 6.07
CA GLY A 490 23.06 2.37 6.65
C GLY A 490 22.96 1.05 5.87
N GLN A 491 22.93 -0.07 6.59
CA GLN A 491 22.80 -1.40 5.98
C GLN A 491 21.49 -1.66 5.21
N ALA A 492 20.42 -0.88 5.47
CA ALA A 492 19.16 -1.07 4.75
C ALA A 492 19.28 -0.73 3.26
N PHE A 493 20.19 0.19 2.91
CA PHE A 493 20.51 0.54 1.52
C PHE A 493 21.01 -0.66 0.72
N TRP A 494 21.78 -1.55 1.35
CA TRP A 494 22.35 -2.74 0.73
C TRP A 494 21.38 -3.92 0.70
N SER A 495 20.15 -3.75 1.16
CA SER A 495 19.18 -4.86 1.20
C SER A 495 18.59 -5.15 -0.18
N LEU A 496 18.04 -6.35 -0.35
CA LEU A 496 17.19 -6.69 -1.51
C LEU A 496 15.83 -5.97 -1.46
N GLY A 497 15.50 -5.28 -0.36
CA GLY A 497 14.25 -4.53 -0.22
C GLY A 497 13.01 -5.38 0.07
N GLY A 498 13.17 -6.52 0.75
CA GLY A 498 12.06 -7.39 1.12
C GLY A 498 11.21 -6.82 2.27
N ILE A 499 9.90 -6.73 2.05
CA ILE A 499 8.90 -6.28 3.03
C ILE A 499 7.89 -7.40 3.27
N PHE A 500 7.60 -7.68 4.54
CA PHE A 500 6.57 -8.63 4.96
C PHE A 500 5.21 -7.93 4.97
N CYS A 501 4.28 -8.41 4.15
CA CYS A 501 2.88 -7.97 4.15
C CYS A 501 1.98 -9.22 4.24
N VAL A 502 0.79 -9.05 4.82
CA VAL A 502 -0.21 -10.10 4.98
C VAL A 502 -1.48 -9.71 4.21
N ASP A 503 -2.04 -10.65 3.46
CA ASP A 503 -3.16 -10.42 2.52
C ASP A 503 -3.00 -9.13 1.67
N SER A 504 -1.83 -8.97 1.05
CA SER A 504 -1.55 -7.81 0.20
C SER A 504 -2.30 -7.85 -1.14
N VAL A 505 -2.37 -6.71 -1.84
CA VAL A 505 -2.88 -6.66 -3.22
C VAL A 505 -2.08 -7.61 -4.13
N GLU A 506 -0.76 -7.65 -4.00
CA GLU A 506 0.11 -8.55 -4.77
C GLU A 506 -0.18 -10.03 -4.46
N GLN A 507 -0.38 -10.41 -3.19
CA GLN A 507 -0.74 -11.77 -2.81
C GLN A 507 -2.08 -12.20 -3.43
N ARG A 508 -3.12 -11.36 -3.30
CA ARG A 508 -4.43 -11.63 -3.89
C ARG A 508 -4.37 -11.76 -5.41
N ARG A 509 -3.60 -10.91 -6.09
CA ARG A 509 -3.37 -10.99 -7.55
C ARG A 509 -2.67 -12.29 -7.97
N MET A 510 -1.80 -12.80 -7.12
CA MET A 510 -1.09 -14.07 -7.32
C MET A 510 -1.92 -15.30 -6.95
N GLY A 511 -3.15 -15.12 -6.44
CA GLY A 511 -4.02 -16.21 -5.98
C GLY A 511 -3.62 -16.78 -4.61
N ILE A 512 -2.70 -16.13 -3.89
CA ILE A 512 -2.28 -16.53 -2.55
C ILE A 512 -3.41 -16.21 -1.58
N LYS A 513 -3.79 -17.19 -0.76
CA LYS A 513 -4.79 -17.03 0.31
C LYS A 513 -4.05 -16.88 1.63
N ASP A 514 -4.08 -15.69 2.17
CA ASP A 514 -3.38 -15.35 3.40
C ASP A 514 -4.34 -14.72 4.41
N SER A 515 -3.98 -14.73 5.69
CA SER A 515 -4.74 -14.10 6.76
C SER A 515 -3.84 -13.71 7.93
N ARG A 516 -4.32 -12.79 8.77
CA ARG A 516 -3.65 -12.37 10.00
C ARG A 516 -3.39 -13.55 10.93
N GLU A 517 -4.37 -14.42 11.10
CA GLU A 517 -4.29 -15.59 11.98
C GLU A 517 -3.22 -16.57 11.50
N LEU A 518 -3.14 -16.79 10.19
CA LEU A 518 -2.12 -17.64 9.58
C LEU A 518 -0.71 -17.04 9.79
N ALA A 519 -0.56 -15.75 9.53
CA ALA A 519 0.70 -15.04 9.72
C ALA A 519 1.12 -15.03 11.20
N MET A 520 0.17 -14.88 12.12
CA MET A 520 0.41 -14.93 13.56
C MET A 520 0.92 -16.31 13.99
N ARG A 521 0.28 -17.38 13.50
CA ARG A 521 0.72 -18.76 13.77
C ARG A 521 2.15 -18.98 13.29
N ASP A 522 2.45 -18.59 12.05
CA ASP A 522 3.78 -18.77 11.45
C ASP A 522 4.85 -17.97 12.21
N TRP A 523 4.52 -16.75 12.65
CA TRP A 523 5.44 -15.91 13.42
C TRP A 523 5.74 -16.54 14.78
N PHE A 524 4.73 -16.93 15.54
CA PHE A 524 4.92 -17.48 16.88
C PHE A 524 5.55 -18.88 16.85
N GLY A 525 5.24 -19.69 15.84
CA GLY A 525 5.89 -20.97 15.59
C GLY A 525 7.38 -20.82 15.24
N SER A 526 7.73 -19.78 14.49
CA SER A 526 9.13 -19.45 14.18
C SER A 526 9.87 -18.87 15.38
N ALA A 527 9.26 -17.91 16.06
CA ALA A 527 9.88 -17.18 17.16
C ALA A 527 10.22 -18.10 18.33
N ALA A 528 9.38 -19.10 18.60
CA ALA A 528 9.59 -20.10 19.65
C ALA A 528 9.96 -19.47 21.00
N PHE A 529 9.27 -18.39 21.36
CA PHE A 529 9.47 -17.69 22.63
C PHE A 529 9.31 -18.63 23.82
N ASP A 530 10.32 -18.65 24.69
CA ASP A 530 10.44 -19.60 25.81
C ASP A 530 10.88 -18.94 27.13
N ARG A 531 11.26 -17.66 27.12
CA ARG A 531 11.70 -16.92 28.32
C ARG A 531 10.62 -15.97 28.78
N GLU A 532 9.85 -16.34 29.79
CA GLU A 532 8.66 -15.58 30.23
C GLU A 532 8.95 -14.08 30.48
N ARG A 533 10.03 -13.76 31.20
CA ARG A 533 10.42 -12.37 31.48
C ARG A 533 10.97 -11.66 30.24
N GLU A 534 11.96 -12.25 29.57
CA GLU A 534 12.65 -11.61 28.43
C GLU A 534 11.74 -11.51 27.19
N ASP A 535 10.75 -12.39 27.04
CA ASP A 535 9.86 -12.43 25.87
C ASP A 535 8.54 -11.68 26.06
N THR A 536 8.34 -11.00 27.20
CA THR A 536 7.12 -10.21 27.44
C THR A 536 6.91 -9.13 26.39
N TRP A 537 7.90 -8.24 26.19
CA TRP A 537 7.83 -7.21 25.14
C TRP A 537 8.02 -7.76 23.72
N PRO A 538 8.96 -8.68 23.45
CA PRO A 538 9.07 -9.34 22.16
C PRO A 538 7.76 -9.92 21.61
N ARG A 539 6.97 -10.63 22.44
CA ARG A 539 5.66 -11.19 22.04
C ARG A 539 4.66 -10.09 21.66
N ARG A 540 4.58 -9.02 22.45
CA ARG A 540 3.69 -7.88 22.18
C ARG A 540 4.07 -7.17 20.89
N TRP A 541 5.37 -6.97 20.67
CA TRP A 541 5.88 -6.40 19.44
C TRP A 541 5.58 -7.28 18.22
N ALA A 542 5.68 -8.60 18.37
CA ALA A 542 5.38 -9.55 17.30
C ALA A 542 3.92 -9.47 16.88
N GLU A 543 3.01 -9.49 17.86
CA GLU A 543 1.58 -9.33 17.63
C GLU A 543 1.24 -7.99 16.96
N ALA A 544 1.78 -6.89 17.51
CA ALA A 544 1.57 -5.56 16.95
C ALA A 544 2.14 -5.42 15.53
N PHE A 545 3.29 -6.04 15.25
CA PHE A 545 3.89 -6.05 13.91
C PHE A 545 3.03 -6.82 12.91
N VAL A 546 2.52 -7.99 13.27
CA VAL A 546 1.66 -8.79 12.38
C VAL A 546 0.36 -8.04 12.08
N ASN A 547 -0.24 -7.39 13.08
CA ASN A 547 -1.42 -6.54 12.88
C ASN A 547 -1.10 -5.39 11.91
N PHE A 548 0.01 -4.68 12.13
CA PHE A 548 0.45 -3.64 11.21
C PHE A 548 0.72 -4.17 9.80
N ALA A 549 1.31 -5.36 9.66
CA ALA A 549 1.60 -5.99 8.38
C ALA A 549 0.35 -6.40 7.60
N ALA A 550 -0.74 -6.71 8.30
CA ALA A 550 -2.04 -7.04 7.72
C ALA A 550 -2.87 -5.79 7.35
N ASP A 551 -2.82 -4.76 8.19
CA ASP A 551 -3.79 -3.65 8.09
C ASP A 551 -3.21 -2.39 7.43
N GLU A 552 -1.92 -2.11 7.65
CA GLU A 552 -1.36 -0.78 7.37
C GLU A 552 -0.07 -0.80 6.54
N MET A 553 0.80 -1.82 6.66
CA MET A 553 2.16 -1.82 6.10
C MET A 553 2.17 -1.49 4.60
N GLU A 554 1.36 -2.21 3.80
CA GLU A 554 1.27 -2.00 2.35
C GLU A 554 0.84 -0.57 2.03
N ALA A 555 -0.24 -0.09 2.64
CA ALA A 555 -0.76 1.26 2.42
C ALA A 555 0.26 2.33 2.85
N TYR A 556 0.90 2.14 4.00
CA TYR A 556 1.89 3.04 4.58
C TYR A 556 3.10 3.22 3.66
N VAL A 557 3.69 2.13 3.15
CA VAL A 557 4.84 2.25 2.25
C VAL A 557 4.45 2.74 0.85
N LYS A 558 3.29 2.32 0.31
CA LYS A 558 2.80 2.76 -1.01
C LYS A 558 2.43 4.23 -1.04
N ALA A 559 1.86 4.78 0.05
CA ALA A 559 1.57 6.20 0.17
C ALA A 559 2.81 7.11 0.00
N ARG A 560 4.01 6.55 0.22
CA ARG A 560 5.30 7.27 0.07
C ARG A 560 5.98 6.98 -1.27
N GLY A 561 5.29 6.31 -2.19
CA GLY A 561 5.78 6.00 -3.53
C GLY A 561 6.60 4.72 -3.63
N MET A 562 6.65 3.89 -2.58
CA MET A 562 7.25 2.56 -2.67
C MET A 562 6.35 1.63 -3.50
N GLY A 563 6.93 0.85 -4.40
CA GLY A 563 6.21 -0.19 -5.15
C GLY A 563 6.90 -1.54 -5.03
N PHE A 564 6.15 -2.62 -5.24
CA PHE A 564 6.66 -3.99 -5.21
C PHE A 564 6.82 -4.57 -6.62
N LEU A 565 7.70 -5.57 -6.74
CA LEU A 565 7.68 -6.49 -7.87
C LEU A 565 6.37 -7.26 -7.92
N PHE A 566 5.97 -7.70 -9.12
CA PHE A 566 4.68 -8.38 -9.30
C PHE A 566 4.61 -9.76 -8.62
N ASN A 567 5.75 -10.43 -8.42
CA ASN A 567 5.83 -11.74 -7.79
C ASN A 567 6.08 -11.60 -6.29
N VAL A 568 5.38 -12.42 -5.50
CA VAL A 568 5.59 -12.55 -4.05
C VAL A 568 6.51 -13.74 -3.81
N GLY A 569 7.65 -13.52 -3.14
CA GLY A 569 8.65 -14.56 -2.93
C GLY A 569 8.28 -15.52 -1.79
N TRP A 570 8.77 -16.76 -1.91
CA TRP A 570 8.80 -17.76 -0.85
C TRP A 570 10.24 -18.22 -0.65
N ALA A 571 11.01 -17.43 0.10
CA ALA A 571 12.46 -17.55 0.16
C ALA A 571 12.90 -18.71 1.06
N GLU A 572 12.15 -18.98 2.13
CA GLU A 572 12.40 -19.99 3.16
C GLU A 572 11.09 -20.75 3.45
N ARG A 573 11.15 -22.08 3.32
CA ARG A 573 9.96 -22.96 3.39
C ARG A 573 9.74 -23.62 4.75
N GLY A 574 10.66 -23.38 5.69
CA GLY A 574 10.53 -23.82 7.06
C GLY A 574 11.05 -25.22 7.35
N CYS A 575 10.85 -25.63 8.59
CA CYS A 575 11.37 -26.86 9.19
C CYS A 575 10.56 -28.13 8.85
N GLY A 576 9.55 -28.04 8.00
CA GLY A 576 8.70 -29.17 7.61
C GLY A 576 7.59 -29.55 8.59
N ARG A 577 7.37 -28.78 9.66
CA ARG A 577 6.27 -28.95 10.63
C ARG A 577 5.24 -27.83 10.51
N ALA A 578 3.96 -28.12 10.73
CA ALA A 578 2.87 -27.15 10.57
C ALA A 578 2.88 -26.04 11.63
N GLU A 579 3.40 -26.34 12.81
CA GLU A 579 3.53 -25.45 13.97
C GLU A 579 4.95 -24.87 14.14
N GLY A 580 5.89 -25.28 13.29
CA GLY A 580 7.29 -24.93 13.42
C GLY A 580 7.69 -23.67 12.64
N HIS A 581 9.00 -23.48 12.47
CA HIS A 581 9.55 -22.36 11.72
C HIS A 581 9.14 -22.40 10.25
N GLY A 582 8.82 -21.24 9.68
CA GLY A 582 8.61 -21.00 8.25
C GLY A 582 7.30 -20.28 7.93
N ASN A 583 7.24 -19.65 6.76
CA ASN A 583 5.99 -19.12 6.22
C ASN A 583 5.13 -20.23 5.61
N SER A 584 3.85 -20.31 5.99
CA SER A 584 2.86 -21.22 5.39
C SER A 584 2.50 -20.83 3.95
N VAL A 585 2.63 -19.54 3.59
CA VAL A 585 2.38 -18.99 2.25
C VAL A 585 3.37 -17.88 1.91
N PRO A 586 3.60 -17.54 0.62
CA PRO A 586 4.55 -16.49 0.25
C PRO A 586 4.16 -15.11 0.82
N ARG A 587 5.09 -14.45 1.52
CA ARG A 587 4.93 -13.09 2.11
C ARG A 587 6.10 -12.15 1.85
N PHE A 588 7.12 -12.57 1.09
CA PHE A 588 8.31 -11.77 0.85
C PHE A 588 8.12 -10.83 -0.36
N HIS A 589 7.76 -9.58 -0.11
CA HIS A 589 7.52 -8.57 -1.15
C HIS A 589 8.80 -7.81 -1.47
N VAL A 590 9.38 -8.05 -2.66
CA VAL A 590 10.60 -7.34 -3.08
C VAL A 590 10.25 -5.96 -3.63
N THR A 591 10.84 -4.92 -3.04
CA THR A 591 10.65 -3.54 -3.48
C THR A 591 11.26 -3.30 -4.85
N TRP A 592 10.53 -2.62 -5.75
CA TRP A 592 11.03 -2.18 -7.04
C TRP A 592 12.05 -1.05 -6.86
N GLY A 593 13.33 -1.35 -7.05
CA GLY A 593 14.45 -0.49 -6.66
C GLY A 593 15.18 -0.95 -5.39
N THR A 594 14.78 -2.07 -4.76
CA THR A 594 15.46 -2.73 -3.63
C THR A 594 15.68 -1.82 -2.40
N GLY A 595 16.71 -2.08 -1.59
CA GLY A 595 17.06 -1.29 -0.41
C GLY A 595 17.21 0.23 -0.65
N PRO A 596 17.81 0.70 -1.76
CA PRO A 596 17.89 2.13 -2.06
C PRO A 596 16.52 2.79 -2.17
N GLU A 597 15.52 2.12 -2.75
CA GLU A 597 14.16 2.64 -2.80
C GLU A 597 13.51 2.69 -1.41
N VAL A 598 13.70 1.64 -0.60
CA VAL A 598 13.20 1.60 0.78
C VAL A 598 13.76 2.76 1.60
N VAL A 599 15.04 3.09 1.42
CA VAL A 599 15.67 4.25 2.07
C VAL A 599 15.16 5.56 1.47
N ARG A 600 15.06 5.67 0.14
CA ARG A 600 14.70 6.91 -0.58
C ARG A 600 13.39 7.50 -0.10
N VAL A 601 12.36 6.66 0.06
CA VAL A 601 11.00 7.13 0.41
C VAL A 601 10.92 7.82 1.78
N PHE A 602 11.89 7.59 2.66
CA PHE A 602 12.02 8.31 3.94
C PHE A 602 13.14 9.36 3.90
N ALA A 603 14.28 9.05 3.27
CA ALA A 603 15.43 9.95 3.21
C ALA A 603 15.13 11.26 2.47
N GLU A 604 14.41 11.21 1.34
CA GLU A 604 14.12 12.42 0.57
C GLU A 604 13.21 13.41 1.32
N PRO A 605 12.07 12.99 1.93
CA PRO A 605 11.30 13.87 2.81
C PRO A 605 12.12 14.46 3.96
N VAL A 606 12.93 13.65 4.64
CA VAL A 606 13.76 14.11 5.77
C VAL A 606 14.81 15.13 5.31
N LYS A 607 15.41 14.94 4.13
CA LYS A 607 16.31 15.94 3.54
C LYS A 607 15.61 17.26 3.23
N ARG A 608 14.37 17.22 2.70
CA ARG A 608 13.56 18.43 2.53
C ARG A 608 13.21 19.11 3.86
N ALA A 609 12.90 18.31 4.89
CA ALA A 609 12.69 18.85 6.23
C ALA A 609 13.97 19.52 6.78
N ALA A 610 15.15 19.04 6.38
CA ALA A 610 16.42 19.68 6.72
C ALA A 610 16.66 21.00 5.97
N GLU A 611 16.31 21.07 4.69
CA GLU A 611 16.29 22.34 3.93
C GLU A 611 15.37 23.38 4.58
N ASN A 612 14.26 22.92 5.19
CA ASN A 612 13.31 23.75 5.93
C ASN A 612 13.71 24.02 7.40
N GLY A 613 14.87 23.56 7.84
CA GLY A 613 15.38 23.79 9.20
C GLY A 613 14.66 23.04 10.32
N VAL A 614 13.82 22.05 10.00
CA VAL A 614 13.16 21.16 10.99
C VAL A 614 14.11 20.04 11.39
N VAL A 615 14.89 19.52 10.43
CA VAL A 615 15.87 18.46 10.67
C VAL A 615 17.28 19.01 10.48
N GLN A 616 18.24 18.52 11.25
CA GLN A 616 19.64 18.80 11.05
C GLN A 616 20.44 17.51 11.04
N PHE A 617 21.41 17.41 10.14
CA PHE A 617 22.35 16.30 10.12
C PHE A 617 23.69 16.70 10.77
N ARG A 618 24.21 15.82 11.61
CA ARG A 618 25.54 15.88 12.24
C ARG A 618 26.30 14.61 11.86
N PHE A 619 26.74 14.57 10.60
CA PHE A 619 27.65 13.53 10.13
C PHE A 619 29.03 13.68 10.77
N ARG A 620 29.80 12.59 10.79
CA ARG A 620 31.14 12.56 11.41
C ARG A 620 31.10 12.89 12.92
N HIS A 621 30.00 12.57 13.59
CA HIS A 621 29.86 12.71 15.04
C HIS A 621 29.64 11.32 15.64
N ARG A 622 30.64 10.81 16.35
CA ARG A 622 30.55 9.52 17.04
C ARG A 622 30.15 9.76 18.49
N VAL A 623 28.97 9.27 18.86
CA VAL A 623 28.47 9.30 20.24
C VAL A 623 29.26 8.29 21.08
N ASP A 624 29.69 8.73 22.27
CA ASP A 624 30.41 7.90 23.23
C ASP A 624 29.66 7.80 24.58
N GLU A 625 28.74 8.72 24.88
CA GLU A 625 27.99 8.73 26.15
C GLU A 625 26.60 9.36 25.95
N ILE A 626 25.61 8.83 26.70
CA ILE A 626 24.27 9.41 26.85
C ILE A 626 24.24 10.19 28.16
N ILE A 627 23.82 11.45 28.10
CA ILE A 627 23.77 12.34 29.26
C ILE A 627 22.42 12.17 29.94
N THR A 628 22.43 11.93 31.25
CA THR A 628 21.24 11.88 32.10
C THR A 628 21.21 13.04 33.09
N ASP A 629 20.03 13.58 33.38
CA ASP A 629 19.84 14.56 34.45
C ASP A 629 19.72 13.90 35.83
N GLU A 630 19.56 14.71 36.87
CA GLU A 630 19.39 14.27 38.26
C GLU A 630 18.16 13.38 38.50
N THR A 631 17.17 13.41 37.59
CA THR A 631 15.99 12.54 37.64
C THR A 631 16.24 11.20 36.95
N GLY A 632 17.40 11.04 36.30
CA GLY A 632 17.74 9.88 35.49
C GLY A 632 17.07 9.86 34.11
N ARG A 633 16.60 11.02 33.62
CA ARG A 633 16.07 11.17 32.26
C ARG A 633 17.22 11.38 31.28
N ALA A 634 17.16 10.76 30.10
CA ALA A 634 18.11 11.05 29.02
C ALA A 634 17.84 12.45 28.43
N VAL A 635 18.85 13.31 28.49
CA VAL A 635 18.76 14.75 28.17
C VAL A 635 19.78 15.22 27.14
N GLY A 636 20.63 14.33 26.64
CA GLY A 636 21.62 14.69 25.62
C GLY A 636 22.57 13.55 25.30
N VAL A 637 23.56 13.86 24.45
CA VAL A 637 24.67 12.97 24.13
C VAL A 637 25.97 13.75 24.08
N ARG A 638 27.09 13.07 24.33
CA ARG A 638 28.43 13.60 24.05
C ARG A 638 29.29 12.58 23.32
N GLY A 639 30.35 13.06 22.69
CA GLY A 639 31.30 12.19 22.02
C GLY A 639 32.37 12.94 21.22
N LYS A 640 32.82 12.32 20.14
CA LYS A 640 33.92 12.82 19.30
C LYS A 640 33.44 13.24 17.92
N ILE A 641 33.93 14.39 17.47
CA ILE A 641 33.88 14.80 16.07
C ILE A 641 35.05 14.12 15.35
N LEU A 642 34.73 13.39 14.29
CA LEU A 642 35.69 12.70 13.44
C LEU A 642 36.15 13.60 12.30
N ALA A 643 37.37 13.39 11.81
CA ALA A 643 37.86 14.08 10.63
C ALA A 643 36.87 13.94 9.44
N PRO A 644 36.68 15.00 8.63
CA PRO A 644 35.93 14.92 7.39
C PRO A 644 36.42 13.77 6.53
N ASP A 645 35.47 13.07 5.89
CA ASP A 645 35.78 11.92 5.06
C ASP A 645 34.71 11.77 3.98
N ASP A 646 35.13 11.79 2.71
CA ASP A 646 34.29 11.70 1.52
C ASP A 646 34.35 10.31 0.85
N SER A 647 34.86 9.30 1.57
CA SER A 647 34.90 7.91 1.12
C SER A 647 33.54 7.46 0.60
N ALA A 648 33.60 6.69 -0.49
CA ALA A 648 32.41 6.09 -1.10
C ALA A 648 31.62 5.24 -0.09
N ARG A 649 30.30 5.16 -0.28
CA ARG A 649 29.41 4.34 0.56
C ARG A 649 29.95 2.92 0.73
N GLY A 650 29.96 2.42 1.98
CA GLY A 650 30.43 1.08 2.32
C GLY A 650 31.94 0.96 2.49
N VAL A 651 32.73 1.89 1.94
CA VAL A 651 34.17 1.96 2.22
C VAL A 651 34.37 2.42 3.66
N LYS A 652 35.36 1.83 4.35
CA LYS A 652 35.66 2.17 5.73
C LYS A 652 36.16 3.61 5.82
N SER A 653 35.38 4.47 6.49
CA SER A 653 35.77 5.85 6.77
C SER A 653 36.76 5.97 7.95
N SER A 654 37.51 7.07 7.99
CA SER A 654 38.47 7.43 9.04
C SER A 654 37.80 7.48 10.42
N ARG A 655 38.58 7.09 11.43
CA ARG A 655 38.20 7.18 12.86
C ARG A 655 39.08 8.19 13.62
N GLU A 656 39.85 9.00 12.90
CA GLU A 656 40.63 10.10 13.46
C GLU A 656 39.70 11.12 14.12
N VAL A 657 40.06 11.53 15.34
CA VAL A 657 39.28 12.45 16.17
C VAL A 657 39.88 13.85 16.06
N VAL A 658 39.04 14.85 15.81
CA VAL A 658 39.48 16.25 15.63
C VAL A 658 38.96 17.20 16.71
N SER A 659 37.86 16.84 17.39
CA SER A 659 37.28 17.64 18.48
C SER A 659 36.31 16.80 19.30
N ASP A 660 35.88 17.35 20.43
CA ASP A 660 34.78 16.84 21.24
C ASP A 660 33.48 17.58 20.90
N PHE A 661 32.33 16.96 21.19
CA PHE A 661 31.03 17.61 21.11
C PHE A 661 30.12 17.19 22.26
N GLU A 662 29.19 18.07 22.59
CA GLU A 662 28.10 17.85 23.53
C GLU A 662 26.83 18.50 22.96
N ILE A 663 25.72 17.74 22.93
CA ILE A 663 24.43 18.24 22.45
C ILE A 663 23.37 17.83 23.46
N LEU A 664 22.71 18.82 24.04
CA LEU A 664 21.52 18.62 24.86
C LEU A 664 20.27 18.56 23.97
N GLY A 665 19.30 17.75 24.38
CA GLY A 665 18.06 17.55 23.66
C GLY A 665 16.88 17.28 24.59
N SER A 666 15.70 17.16 23.99
CA SER A 666 14.47 16.80 24.71
C SER A 666 14.27 15.29 24.86
N ALA A 667 14.87 14.50 23.98
CA ALA A 667 14.90 13.04 24.01
C ALA A 667 16.05 12.50 23.16
N VAL A 668 16.46 11.26 23.40
CA VAL A 668 17.48 10.53 22.64
C VAL A 668 16.88 9.24 22.08
N ALA A 669 17.03 9.00 20.78
CA ALA A 669 16.59 7.79 20.09
C ALA A 669 17.77 7.04 19.48
N ILE A 670 17.98 5.79 19.90
CA ILE A 670 19.06 4.93 19.42
C ILE A 670 18.58 4.09 18.23
N THR A 671 19.17 4.33 17.06
CA THR A 671 18.84 3.64 15.80
C THR A 671 20.10 3.20 15.03
N SER A 672 21.18 2.91 15.77
CA SER A 672 22.53 2.67 15.26
C SER A 672 22.77 1.30 14.61
N GLY A 673 21.78 0.41 14.62
CA GLY A 673 21.94 -0.96 14.11
C GLY A 673 22.49 -1.96 15.13
N GLY A 674 22.74 -3.20 14.69
CA GLY A 674 23.22 -4.31 15.51
C GLY A 674 24.75 -4.49 15.47
N ILE A 675 25.23 -5.68 15.86
CA ILE A 675 26.66 -6.00 16.00
C ILE A 675 27.26 -6.73 14.78
N GLY A 676 26.51 -6.93 13.69
CA GLY A 676 26.91 -7.83 12.60
C GLY A 676 28.26 -7.51 11.91
N GLY A 677 28.72 -6.26 11.97
CA GLY A 677 30.01 -5.81 11.41
C GLY A 677 31.18 -5.99 12.38
N ASN A 678 30.89 -6.29 13.64
CA ASN A 678 31.87 -6.51 14.69
C ASN A 678 31.95 -8.01 15.03
N VAL A 679 32.84 -8.72 14.32
CA VAL A 679 33.02 -10.17 14.46
C VAL A 679 33.37 -10.57 15.90
N GLU A 680 34.15 -9.76 16.62
CA GLU A 680 34.51 -10.07 18.01
C GLU A 680 33.30 -9.97 18.95
N ALA A 681 32.41 -8.99 18.74
CA ALA A 681 31.16 -8.91 19.47
C ALA A 681 30.24 -10.10 19.14
N VAL A 682 30.18 -10.52 17.87
CA VAL A 682 29.41 -11.71 17.44
C VAL A 682 29.95 -12.98 18.12
N LYS A 683 31.28 -13.17 18.12
CA LYS A 683 31.94 -14.30 18.79
C LYS A 683 31.67 -14.31 20.29
N LYS A 684 31.72 -13.14 20.94
CA LYS A 684 31.42 -12.99 22.37
C LYS A 684 29.95 -13.33 22.69
N ALA A 685 29.02 -13.02 21.79
CA ALA A 685 27.59 -13.29 21.95
C ALA A 685 27.18 -14.70 21.48
N TRP A 686 28.11 -15.52 20.98
CA TRP A 686 27.79 -16.79 20.32
C TRP A 686 27.29 -17.86 21.31
N PRO A 687 26.07 -18.40 21.12
CA PRO A 687 25.50 -19.38 22.03
C PRO A 687 26.00 -20.79 21.73
N VAL A 688 27.16 -21.16 22.29
CA VAL A 688 27.77 -22.50 22.10
C VAL A 688 26.82 -23.63 22.48
N ASP A 689 26.06 -23.49 23.58
CA ASP A 689 25.13 -24.52 24.05
C ASP A 689 23.98 -24.79 23.07
N ARG A 690 23.65 -23.83 22.19
CA ARG A 690 22.51 -23.91 21.26
C ARG A 690 22.95 -24.18 19.82
N LEU A 691 24.02 -23.53 19.36
CA LEU A 691 24.44 -23.55 17.96
C LEU A 691 25.60 -24.51 17.69
N GLY A 692 26.38 -24.94 18.68
CA GLY A 692 27.45 -25.92 18.46
C GLY A 692 28.59 -25.79 19.45
N PRO A 693 29.41 -26.85 19.61
CA PRO A 693 30.35 -27.02 20.72
C PRO A 693 31.50 -25.99 20.76
N LYS A 694 31.69 -25.21 19.69
CA LYS A 694 32.68 -24.14 19.63
C LYS A 694 32.16 -22.95 18.82
N VAL A 695 32.74 -21.79 19.09
CA VAL A 695 32.53 -20.58 18.28
C VAL A 695 33.21 -20.78 16.91
N PRO A 696 32.55 -20.46 15.78
CA PRO A 696 33.19 -20.52 14.47
C PRO A 696 34.45 -19.67 14.38
N GLU A 697 35.45 -20.18 13.67
CA GLU A 697 36.74 -19.52 13.53
C GLU A 697 36.66 -18.41 12.47
N THR A 698 35.99 -18.72 11.37
CA THR A 698 35.88 -17.88 10.18
C THR A 698 34.44 -17.40 9.95
N PHE A 699 34.32 -16.13 9.56
CA PHE A 699 33.07 -15.53 9.10
C PHE A 699 33.32 -14.67 7.87
N VAL A 700 32.36 -14.65 6.95
CA VAL A 700 32.22 -13.53 6.00
C VAL A 700 31.22 -12.52 6.56
N VAL A 701 31.38 -11.24 6.23
CA VAL A 701 30.67 -10.12 6.88
C VAL A 701 29.67 -9.49 5.92
N GLY A 702 28.38 -9.71 6.16
CA GLY A 702 27.29 -9.25 5.28
C GLY A 702 26.82 -7.81 5.51
N VAL A 703 27.40 -7.07 6.45
CA VAL A 703 27.04 -5.68 6.77
C VAL A 703 28.26 -4.77 6.71
N PRO A 704 28.08 -3.46 6.47
CA PRO A 704 29.18 -2.50 6.53
C PRO A 704 29.88 -2.48 7.90
N ALA A 705 31.16 -2.12 7.91
CA ALA A 705 32.00 -2.11 9.11
C ALA A 705 31.49 -1.19 10.24
N HIS A 706 30.68 -0.18 9.91
CA HIS A 706 30.09 0.75 10.89
C HIS A 706 28.87 0.19 11.63
N VAL A 707 28.40 -1.02 11.29
CA VAL A 707 27.35 -1.76 12.03
C VAL A 707 28.01 -2.51 13.19
N ASP A 708 28.51 -1.76 14.16
CA ASP A 708 29.39 -2.24 15.24
C ASP A 708 28.67 -2.50 16.58
N GLY A 709 27.41 -2.06 16.69
CA GLY A 709 26.54 -2.20 17.85
C GLY A 709 26.98 -1.40 19.08
N ARG A 710 27.89 -0.42 18.94
CA ARG A 710 28.47 0.35 20.05
C ARG A 710 27.43 0.93 21.00
N MET A 711 26.34 1.50 20.46
CA MET A 711 25.31 2.15 21.27
C MET A 711 24.54 1.20 22.18
N ILE A 712 24.55 -0.12 21.93
CA ILE A 712 23.89 -1.10 22.83
C ILE A 712 24.60 -1.12 24.19
N GLY A 713 25.94 -1.11 24.19
CA GLY A 713 26.73 -1.03 25.42
C GLY A 713 26.59 0.32 26.11
N ILE A 714 26.66 1.43 25.36
CA ILE A 714 26.49 2.78 25.91
C ILE A 714 25.11 2.95 26.57
N ALA A 715 24.06 2.38 25.97
CA ALA A 715 22.71 2.41 26.57
C ALA A 715 22.66 1.61 27.88
N GLU A 716 23.28 0.44 27.92
CA GLU A 716 23.34 -0.41 29.11
C GLU A 716 24.09 0.28 30.26
N GLU A 717 25.20 0.96 29.97
CA GLU A 717 26.00 1.69 30.96
C GLU A 717 25.20 2.76 31.72
N VAL A 718 24.22 3.38 31.06
CA VAL A 718 23.32 4.37 31.69
C VAL A 718 22.05 3.74 32.29
N GLY A 719 21.91 2.41 32.24
CA GLY A 719 20.83 1.66 32.90
C GLY A 719 19.72 1.15 32.00
N ALA A 720 19.90 1.15 30.66
CA ALA A 720 18.97 0.47 29.76
C ALA A 720 19.04 -1.06 29.94
N ASN A 721 17.89 -1.73 29.88
CA ASN A 721 17.86 -3.18 29.90
C ASN A 721 18.14 -3.74 28.50
N VAL A 722 19.06 -4.70 28.41
CA VAL A 722 19.41 -5.40 27.17
C VAL A 722 19.19 -6.89 27.36
N ILE A 723 18.35 -7.47 26.51
CA ILE A 723 17.87 -8.86 26.65
C ILE A 723 18.19 -9.68 25.40
N ASN A 724 18.13 -11.01 25.51
CA ASN A 724 18.26 -11.94 24.38
C ASN A 724 19.56 -11.80 23.57
N ARG A 725 20.68 -11.42 24.21
CA ARG A 725 21.97 -11.17 23.54
C ARG A 725 22.48 -12.35 22.70
N ASP A 726 22.10 -13.55 23.10
CA ASP A 726 22.46 -14.81 22.48
C ASP A 726 21.62 -15.14 21.23
N ARG A 727 20.58 -14.34 20.94
CA ARG A 727 19.72 -14.52 19.76
C ARG A 727 20.27 -13.74 18.58
N MET A 728 20.80 -14.47 17.61
CA MET A 728 21.37 -13.94 16.38
C MET A 728 20.88 -14.71 15.18
N TRP A 729 20.89 -14.05 14.03
CA TRP A 729 20.52 -14.64 12.75
C TRP A 729 21.67 -14.51 11.76
N HIS A 730 22.30 -15.65 11.51
CA HIS A 730 23.43 -15.82 10.61
C HIS A 730 23.03 -16.73 9.47
N TYR A 731 23.43 -16.37 8.26
CA TYR A 731 23.16 -17.17 7.08
C TYR A 731 24.26 -18.20 6.88
N THR A 732 23.89 -19.36 6.38
CA THR A 732 24.80 -20.48 6.13
C THR A 732 25.26 -20.54 4.68
N GLU A 733 24.65 -19.73 3.80
CA GLU A 733 24.95 -19.66 2.37
C GLU A 733 25.82 -18.44 2.01
N GLY A 734 26.86 -18.17 2.79
CA GLY A 734 27.77 -17.04 2.61
C GLY A 734 28.89 -17.29 1.59
N LEU A 735 29.19 -16.28 0.77
CA LEU A 735 30.31 -16.26 -0.16
C LEU A 735 31.27 -15.13 0.19
N GLU A 736 32.57 -15.38 0.07
CA GLU A 736 33.55 -14.29 0.05
C GLU A 736 33.40 -13.50 -1.26
N ASN A 737 33.17 -12.18 -1.14
CA ASN A 737 33.01 -11.35 -2.33
C ASN A 737 34.34 -11.18 -3.06
N TRP A 738 34.39 -11.59 -4.33
CA TRP A 738 35.56 -11.44 -5.20
C TRP A 738 35.93 -9.96 -5.47
N ASN A 739 34.95 -9.04 -5.34
CA ASN A 739 35.14 -7.60 -5.47
C ASN A 739 34.56 -6.89 -4.22
N PRO A 740 35.29 -6.93 -3.09
CA PRO A 740 34.78 -6.47 -1.80
C PRO A 740 34.63 -4.95 -1.76
N ILE A 741 33.64 -4.47 -1.00
CA ILE A 741 33.36 -3.03 -0.78
C ILE A 741 33.81 -2.63 0.63
N TRP A 742 33.77 -3.58 1.57
CA TRP A 742 34.30 -3.47 2.93
C TRP A 742 35.15 -4.69 3.29
N PRO A 743 35.94 -4.65 4.39
CA PRO A 743 36.74 -5.79 4.83
C PRO A 743 35.87 -7.03 5.07
N ASN A 744 36.34 -8.20 4.60
CA ASN A 744 35.63 -9.47 4.68
C ASN A 744 34.21 -9.44 4.09
N HIS A 745 33.95 -8.59 3.08
CA HIS A 745 32.62 -8.44 2.49
C HIS A 745 32.06 -9.79 2.04
N GLY A 746 31.03 -10.24 2.75
CA GLY A 746 30.29 -11.45 2.48
C GLY A 746 29.00 -11.19 1.71
N ILE A 747 28.68 -12.07 0.77
CA ILE A 747 27.40 -12.06 0.04
C ILE A 747 26.63 -13.33 0.38
N ARG A 748 25.35 -13.19 0.72
CA ARG A 748 24.47 -14.36 0.88
C ARG A 748 23.98 -14.81 -0.50
N VAL A 749 24.10 -16.10 -0.78
CA VAL A 749 23.28 -16.75 -1.82
C VAL A 749 21.88 -16.93 -1.26
N LEU A 750 20.87 -16.41 -1.97
CA LEU A 750 19.51 -16.88 -1.83
C LEU A 750 19.43 -18.08 -2.77
N PRO A 751 19.39 -19.34 -2.28
CA PRO A 751 19.22 -20.50 -3.14
C PRO A 751 17.73 -20.84 -3.32
N ALA A 752 17.47 -21.79 -4.20
CA ALA A 752 16.24 -22.56 -4.19
C ALA A 752 16.61 -24.05 -3.91
N PRO A 753 15.64 -24.95 -3.71
CA PRO A 753 15.90 -26.21 -3.02
C PRO A 753 16.65 -27.26 -3.84
N SER A 754 17.09 -26.98 -5.08
CA SER A 754 17.61 -28.02 -5.98
C SER A 754 19.06 -28.41 -5.74
N SER A 755 19.89 -27.52 -5.17
CA SER A 755 21.31 -27.84 -4.91
C SER A 755 21.43 -28.94 -3.85
N LEU A 756 22.27 -29.95 -4.09
CA LEU A 756 22.61 -30.94 -3.06
C LEU A 756 23.48 -30.25 -2.01
N TRP A 757 23.10 -30.37 -0.73
CA TRP A 757 23.84 -29.74 0.37
C TRP A 757 24.53 -30.83 1.20
N LEU A 758 25.85 -30.77 1.25
CA LEU A 758 26.70 -31.61 2.09
C LEU A 758 27.33 -30.77 3.21
N ASP A 759 27.54 -31.37 4.36
CA ASP A 759 28.38 -30.79 5.41
C ASP A 759 29.87 -30.85 5.02
N ALA A 760 30.75 -30.31 5.84
CA ALA A 760 32.20 -30.33 5.60
C ALA A 760 32.78 -31.76 5.51
N THR A 761 32.09 -32.76 6.08
CA THR A 761 32.50 -34.18 6.07
C THR A 761 32.01 -34.95 4.84
N GLY A 762 31.26 -34.30 3.95
CA GLY A 762 30.70 -34.92 2.75
C GLY A 762 29.34 -35.58 2.96
N LYS A 763 28.77 -35.51 4.17
CA LYS A 763 27.46 -36.09 4.46
C LYS A 763 26.35 -35.14 4.04
N ARG A 764 25.32 -35.67 3.40
CA ARG A 764 24.13 -34.89 3.05
C ARG A 764 23.43 -34.39 4.30
N LEU A 765 23.00 -33.13 4.28
CA LEU A 765 22.21 -32.56 5.37
C LEU A 765 20.86 -33.30 5.54
N PRO A 766 20.37 -33.45 6.77
CA PRO A 766 19.16 -34.20 7.07
C PRO A 766 17.88 -33.53 6.51
N PRO A 767 16.74 -34.25 6.45
CA PRO A 767 15.48 -33.72 5.95
C PRO A 767 15.13 -32.34 6.54
N PHE A 768 14.70 -31.45 5.64
CA PHE A 768 14.36 -30.05 5.90
C PHE A 768 15.53 -29.11 6.29
N LEU A 769 16.78 -29.58 6.26
CA LEU A 769 17.98 -28.72 6.25
C LEU A 769 18.51 -28.55 4.82
N PHE A 770 17.60 -28.27 3.90
CA PHE A 770 17.89 -28.07 2.48
C PHE A 770 18.01 -26.57 2.15
N PRO A 771 18.57 -26.21 0.98
CA PRO A 771 18.69 -24.81 0.59
C PRO A 771 17.34 -24.10 0.59
N GLY A 772 17.22 -23.00 1.33
CA GLY A 772 15.97 -22.24 1.48
C GLY A 772 14.89 -22.94 2.32
N ALA A 773 15.28 -23.71 3.34
CA ALA A 773 14.36 -24.40 4.26
C ALA A 773 14.40 -23.86 5.71
N ASP A 774 15.43 -24.18 6.50
CA ASP A 774 15.58 -23.71 7.89
C ASP A 774 17.04 -23.31 8.17
N THR A 775 17.29 -22.01 8.14
CA THR A 775 18.63 -21.41 8.22
C THR A 775 19.31 -21.71 9.55
N LEU A 776 18.62 -21.56 10.68
CA LEU A 776 19.24 -21.72 12.00
C LEU A 776 19.40 -23.17 12.42
N ALA A 777 18.48 -24.06 12.03
CA ALA A 777 18.70 -25.49 12.22
C ALA A 777 19.86 -25.99 11.34
N THR A 778 20.00 -25.43 10.12
CA THR A 778 21.17 -25.68 9.27
C THR A 778 22.46 -25.18 9.90
N LEU A 779 22.45 -23.96 10.45
CA LEU A 779 23.60 -23.40 11.17
C LEU A 779 24.03 -24.28 12.33
N LYS A 780 23.05 -24.74 13.13
CA LYS A 780 23.30 -25.66 14.24
C LYS A 780 23.91 -26.97 13.77
N HIS A 781 23.42 -27.53 12.66
CA HIS A 781 23.96 -28.75 12.09
C HIS A 781 25.42 -28.56 11.65
N ILE A 782 25.71 -27.53 10.86
CA ILE A 782 27.06 -27.22 10.36
C ILE A 782 28.03 -27.06 11.52
N CYS A 783 27.74 -26.17 12.48
CA CYS A 783 28.58 -25.95 13.64
C CYS A 783 28.73 -27.22 14.51
N GLY A 784 27.69 -28.06 14.59
CA GLY A 784 27.71 -29.34 15.29
C GLY A 784 28.70 -30.36 14.70
N THR A 785 29.08 -30.23 13.43
CA THR A 785 30.12 -31.07 12.81
C THR A 785 31.54 -30.68 13.24
N GLY A 786 31.70 -29.54 13.92
CA GLY A 786 33.00 -28.99 14.30
C GLY A 786 33.64 -28.10 13.23
N TYR A 787 32.95 -27.82 12.12
CA TYR A 787 33.40 -26.97 11.02
C TYR A 787 32.49 -25.75 10.85
N ASP A 788 32.98 -24.74 10.12
CA ASP A 788 32.30 -23.44 9.88
C ASP A 788 31.98 -23.19 8.39
N TYR A 789 31.85 -24.28 7.63
CA TYR A 789 31.46 -24.24 6.23
C TYR A 789 30.75 -25.53 5.82
N SER A 790 30.16 -25.50 4.62
CA SER A 790 29.47 -26.64 4.00
C SER A 790 29.64 -26.57 2.48
N TRP A 791 29.08 -27.53 1.74
CA TRP A 791 29.19 -27.62 0.30
C TRP A 791 27.82 -27.67 -0.37
N PHE A 792 27.60 -26.78 -1.33
CA PHE A 792 26.61 -27.05 -2.36
C PHE A 792 27.26 -27.80 -3.51
N ILE A 793 26.57 -28.80 -4.04
CA ILE A 793 26.84 -29.44 -5.32
C ILE A 793 25.63 -29.21 -6.22
N LEU A 794 25.87 -28.69 -7.42
CA LEU A 794 24.86 -28.35 -8.40
C LEU A 794 25.47 -28.33 -9.80
N ASP A 795 24.65 -28.00 -10.79
CA ASP A 795 25.06 -27.88 -12.19
C ASP A 795 24.75 -26.47 -12.75
N GLN A 796 25.13 -26.27 -14.01
CA GLN A 796 24.94 -25.00 -14.72
C GLN A 796 23.46 -24.60 -14.84
N SER A 797 22.55 -25.57 -14.96
CA SER A 797 21.11 -25.32 -15.10
C SER A 797 20.49 -24.86 -13.77
N ILE A 798 20.92 -25.44 -12.66
CA ILE A 798 20.51 -25.03 -11.30
C ILE A 798 21.09 -23.65 -10.98
N ILE A 799 22.41 -23.44 -11.13
CA ILE A 799 23.03 -22.17 -10.71
C ILE A 799 22.47 -20.99 -11.51
N ALA A 800 22.19 -21.19 -12.80
CA ALA A 800 21.68 -20.14 -13.67
C ALA A 800 20.33 -19.59 -13.21
N ARG A 801 19.54 -20.42 -12.52
CA ARG A 801 18.16 -20.10 -12.13
C ARG A 801 18.00 -19.85 -10.64
N GLU A 802 18.70 -20.63 -9.81
CA GLU A 802 18.45 -20.71 -8.38
C GLU A 802 19.45 -19.88 -7.55
N PHE A 803 20.63 -19.56 -8.06
CA PHE A 803 21.56 -18.68 -7.34
C PHE A 803 21.21 -17.21 -7.58
N ALA A 804 20.45 -16.64 -6.64
CA ALA A 804 20.31 -15.19 -6.56
C ALA A 804 21.26 -14.66 -5.50
N LEU A 805 22.04 -13.62 -5.81
CA LEU A 805 22.94 -13.00 -4.85
C LEU A 805 22.19 -11.91 -4.08
N SER A 806 22.31 -11.91 -2.75
CA SER A 806 21.78 -10.85 -1.90
C SER A 806 22.53 -9.55 -2.15
N GLY A 807 21.89 -8.40 -1.92
CA GLY A 807 22.53 -7.10 -2.11
C GLY A 807 21.88 -6.30 -3.22
N SER A 808 21.67 -5.01 -3.02
CA SER A 808 21.18 -4.12 -4.10
C SER A 808 22.24 -3.98 -5.20
N GLU A 809 23.52 -3.96 -4.83
CA GLU A 809 24.67 -3.90 -5.73
C GLU A 809 24.80 -5.14 -6.64
N GLN A 810 24.31 -6.29 -6.20
CA GLN A 810 24.31 -7.53 -6.99
C GLN A 810 23.06 -7.69 -7.87
N ASN A 811 22.08 -6.79 -7.76
CA ASN A 811 20.82 -6.83 -8.52
C ASN A 811 20.60 -5.53 -9.32
N PRO A 812 21.54 -5.16 -10.22
CA PRO A 812 21.45 -3.90 -10.97
C PRO A 812 20.23 -3.82 -11.89
N ASP A 813 19.63 -4.96 -12.22
CA ASP A 813 18.35 -5.07 -12.92
C ASP A 813 17.20 -4.52 -12.09
N VAL A 814 17.04 -4.97 -10.84
CA VAL A 814 15.94 -4.55 -9.96
C VAL A 814 16.24 -3.18 -9.34
N THR A 815 17.47 -2.96 -8.88
CA THR A 815 17.91 -1.70 -8.27
C THR A 815 17.91 -0.56 -9.28
N GLY A 816 18.40 -0.81 -10.49
CA GLY A 816 18.35 0.15 -11.60
C GLY A 816 16.98 0.25 -12.28
N LYS A 817 15.95 -0.44 -11.75
CA LYS A 817 14.58 -0.47 -12.29
C LYS A 817 14.53 -0.79 -13.79
N SER A 818 15.40 -1.69 -14.25
CA SER A 818 15.57 -2.06 -15.65
C SER A 818 14.80 -3.32 -16.00
N VAL A 819 13.64 -3.16 -16.63
CA VAL A 819 12.81 -4.30 -17.02
C VAL A 819 13.46 -5.16 -18.11
N TRP A 820 14.27 -4.55 -18.99
CA TRP A 820 15.00 -5.29 -20.03
C TRP A 820 16.04 -6.25 -19.44
N LYS A 821 16.84 -5.79 -18.46
CA LYS A 821 17.79 -6.67 -17.75
C LYS A 821 17.07 -7.77 -16.96
N LEU A 822 15.93 -7.45 -16.34
CA LEU A 822 15.10 -8.43 -15.64
C LEU A 822 14.57 -9.53 -16.57
N LEU A 823 14.16 -9.17 -17.79
CA LEU A 823 13.75 -10.14 -18.82
C LEU A 823 14.90 -11.06 -19.23
N THR A 824 16.10 -10.52 -19.47
CA THR A 824 17.27 -11.35 -19.84
C THR A 824 17.66 -12.37 -18.77
N ARG A 825 17.41 -12.07 -17.49
CA ARG A 825 17.63 -12.97 -16.35
C ARG A 825 16.77 -14.23 -16.40
N VAL A 826 15.55 -14.15 -16.92
CA VAL A 826 14.62 -15.29 -16.98
C VAL A 826 14.94 -16.26 -18.14
N PHE A 827 15.60 -15.78 -19.19
CA PHE A 827 15.90 -16.57 -20.41
C PHE A 827 17.38 -16.98 -20.55
N GLY A 828 18.26 -16.50 -19.68
CA GLY A 828 19.69 -16.79 -19.76
C GLY A 828 20.06 -18.19 -19.25
N LYS A 829 20.70 -19.01 -20.09
CA LYS A 829 21.20 -20.35 -19.72
C LYS A 829 22.43 -20.33 -18.78
N LYS A 830 23.10 -19.18 -18.62
CA LYS A 830 24.36 -19.03 -17.85
C LYS A 830 24.19 -18.30 -16.50
N GLY A 831 22.96 -17.92 -16.15
CA GLY A 831 22.70 -17.08 -14.98
C GLY A 831 23.05 -15.61 -15.18
N THR A 832 22.89 -14.81 -14.12
CA THR A 832 23.19 -13.37 -14.17
C THR A 832 24.69 -13.12 -14.30
N VAL A 833 25.07 -11.94 -14.80
CA VAL A 833 26.49 -11.55 -14.90
C VAL A 833 27.22 -11.63 -13.55
N PRO A 834 26.63 -11.17 -12.42
CA PRO A 834 27.23 -11.39 -11.10
C PRO A 834 27.51 -12.86 -10.79
N VAL A 835 26.55 -13.76 -11.04
CA VAL A 835 26.72 -15.21 -10.80
C VAL A 835 27.82 -15.81 -11.69
N GLN A 836 27.91 -15.37 -12.94
CA GLN A 836 29.01 -15.78 -13.84
C GLN A 836 30.37 -15.28 -13.34
N ASN A 837 30.45 -14.05 -12.83
CA ASN A 837 31.68 -13.51 -12.26
C ASN A 837 32.10 -14.28 -11.01
N PHE A 838 31.16 -14.68 -10.15
CA PHE A 838 31.45 -15.54 -9.01
C PHE A 838 31.96 -16.93 -9.42
N GLN A 839 31.37 -17.55 -10.44
CA GLN A 839 31.89 -18.81 -10.98
C GLN A 839 33.33 -18.68 -11.51
N LYS A 840 33.68 -17.51 -12.07
CA LYS A 840 34.99 -17.27 -12.68
C LYS A 840 36.07 -16.82 -11.69
N HIS A 841 35.68 -16.02 -10.70
CA HIS A 841 36.61 -15.29 -9.82
C HIS A 841 36.40 -15.59 -8.34
N GLY A 842 35.28 -16.21 -7.97
CA GLY A 842 34.96 -16.53 -6.59
C GLY A 842 35.88 -17.62 -6.07
N ARG A 843 36.56 -17.33 -4.95
CA ARG A 843 37.49 -18.25 -4.31
C ARG A 843 36.83 -19.57 -3.86
N ASP A 844 35.55 -19.51 -3.52
CA ASP A 844 34.80 -20.64 -3.00
C ASP A 844 34.19 -21.55 -4.09
N PHE A 845 34.45 -21.28 -5.38
CA PHE A 845 33.85 -22.00 -6.51
C PHE A 845 34.81 -23.03 -7.12
N VAL A 846 34.29 -24.23 -7.35
CA VAL A 846 34.93 -25.29 -8.13
C VAL A 846 34.01 -25.64 -9.29
N VAL A 847 34.45 -25.44 -10.53
CA VAL A 847 33.68 -25.74 -11.74
C VAL A 847 34.45 -26.78 -12.56
N ARG A 848 33.84 -27.94 -12.84
CA ARG A 848 34.46 -29.09 -13.52
C ARG A 848 33.47 -29.84 -14.39
N ASP A 849 33.97 -30.54 -15.40
CA ASP A 849 33.11 -31.28 -16.34
C ASP A 849 32.73 -32.69 -15.84
N ASN A 850 33.39 -33.18 -14.79
CA ASN A 850 33.10 -34.48 -14.19
C ASN A 850 33.25 -34.47 -12.66
N LEU A 851 32.65 -35.47 -12.00
CA LEU A 851 32.58 -35.55 -10.55
C LEU A 851 33.94 -35.78 -9.88
N ALA A 852 34.84 -36.56 -10.50
CA ALA A 852 36.14 -36.86 -9.91
C ALA A 852 36.98 -35.59 -9.74
N ASP A 853 37.07 -34.79 -10.80
CA ASP A 853 37.79 -33.52 -10.75
C ASP A 853 37.09 -32.50 -9.83
N LEU A 854 35.75 -32.56 -9.72
CA LEU A 854 34.98 -31.71 -8.81
C LEU A 854 35.35 -32.00 -7.36
N VAL A 855 35.32 -33.27 -6.96
CA VAL A 855 35.67 -33.71 -5.59
C VAL A 855 37.15 -33.41 -5.29
N GLN A 856 38.04 -33.58 -6.27
CA GLN A 856 39.44 -33.17 -6.13
C GLN A 856 39.55 -31.66 -5.81
N GLY A 857 38.85 -30.81 -6.56
CA GLY A 857 38.84 -29.36 -6.32
C GLY A 857 38.19 -28.97 -4.98
N MET A 858 37.15 -29.68 -4.55
CA MET A 858 36.57 -29.50 -3.22
C MET A 858 37.61 -29.82 -2.13
N ASN A 859 38.34 -30.93 -2.27
CA ASN A 859 39.41 -31.32 -1.36
C ASN A 859 40.59 -30.33 -1.37
N GLU A 860 40.89 -29.69 -2.50
CA GLU A 860 41.88 -28.61 -2.59
C GLU A 860 41.52 -27.42 -1.69
N LEU A 861 40.28 -26.93 -1.79
CA LEU A 861 39.80 -25.83 -0.95
C LEU A 861 39.62 -26.23 0.52
N GLN A 862 39.25 -27.48 0.79
CA GLN A 862 39.04 -27.99 2.13
C GLN A 862 40.33 -28.00 2.97
N ARG A 863 41.48 -28.28 2.34
CA ARG A 863 42.80 -28.24 2.99
C ARG A 863 43.14 -26.85 3.55
N GLU A 864 42.65 -25.76 2.95
CA GLU A 864 42.90 -24.40 3.44
C GLU A 864 42.34 -24.17 4.85
N ARG A 865 41.30 -24.92 5.23
CA ARG A 865 40.64 -24.83 6.55
C ARG A 865 40.87 -26.04 7.44
N GLY A 866 41.83 -26.91 7.08
CA GLY A 866 42.06 -28.14 7.81
C GLY A 866 40.85 -29.06 7.87
N GLY A 867 39.97 -29.01 6.87
CA GLY A 867 38.81 -29.90 6.80
C GLY A 867 39.18 -31.33 6.38
N PRO A 868 38.23 -32.28 6.45
CA PRO A 868 38.50 -33.69 6.19
C PRO A 868 38.81 -33.95 4.70
N VAL A 869 39.09 -35.18 4.29
CA VAL A 869 39.16 -35.52 2.86
C VAL A 869 37.83 -36.15 2.46
N LEU A 870 37.20 -35.61 1.43
CA LEU A 870 35.98 -36.17 0.85
C LEU A 870 36.34 -37.35 -0.05
N ASP A 871 35.65 -38.47 0.16
CA ASP A 871 35.75 -39.65 -0.70
C ASP A 871 34.86 -39.50 -1.95
N LEU A 872 35.39 -39.88 -3.11
CA LEU A 872 34.68 -39.74 -4.39
C LEU A 872 33.46 -40.68 -4.48
N ASP A 873 33.59 -41.90 -3.97
CA ASP A 873 32.55 -42.91 -4.08
C ASP A 873 31.38 -42.59 -3.14
N ASP A 874 31.66 -42.11 -1.93
CA ASP A 874 30.64 -41.65 -0.97
C ASP A 874 29.81 -40.47 -1.53
N VAL A 875 30.49 -39.49 -2.15
CA VAL A 875 29.82 -38.34 -2.78
C VAL A 875 29.01 -38.79 -4.00
N ARG A 876 29.54 -39.71 -4.81
CA ARG A 876 28.83 -40.27 -5.97
C ARG A 876 27.55 -41.00 -5.54
N GLU A 877 27.65 -41.89 -4.57
CA GLU A 877 26.50 -42.65 -4.05
C GLU A 877 25.40 -41.69 -3.56
N THR A 878 25.78 -40.63 -2.83
CA THR A 878 24.83 -39.63 -2.36
C THR A 878 24.11 -38.91 -3.51
N ILE A 879 24.83 -38.55 -4.58
CA ILE A 879 24.25 -37.90 -5.76
C ILE A 879 23.33 -38.87 -6.51
N GLU A 880 23.76 -40.10 -6.75
CA GLU A 880 22.98 -41.12 -7.48
C GLU A 880 21.69 -41.49 -6.74
N LEU A 881 21.74 -41.62 -5.41
CA LEU A 881 20.57 -41.87 -4.57
C LEU A 881 19.55 -40.72 -4.67
N ARG A 882 20.02 -39.47 -4.69
CA ARG A 882 19.17 -38.28 -4.91
C ARG A 882 18.62 -38.28 -6.34
N ASP A 883 19.46 -38.48 -7.34
CA ASP A 883 19.11 -38.38 -8.75
C ASP A 883 18.08 -39.44 -9.17
N GLY A 884 18.18 -40.66 -8.63
CA GLY A 884 17.19 -41.71 -8.85
C GLY A 884 15.78 -41.36 -8.33
N GLN A 885 15.66 -40.38 -7.44
CA GLN A 885 14.34 -39.92 -6.94
C GLN A 885 13.59 -39.07 -7.95
N PHE A 886 14.24 -38.59 -9.02
CA PHE A 886 13.59 -37.82 -10.08
C PHE A 886 13.11 -38.67 -11.26
N ASP A 887 13.43 -39.97 -11.27
CA ASP A 887 12.88 -40.94 -12.24
C ASP A 887 11.42 -41.31 -11.92
N ASN A 888 10.95 -41.01 -10.71
CA ASN A 888 9.59 -41.28 -10.27
C ASN A 888 8.90 -39.98 -9.84
N ALA A 889 7.76 -39.67 -10.45
CA ALA A 889 6.93 -38.53 -10.07
C ALA A 889 6.45 -38.61 -8.61
N TYR A 890 6.32 -39.83 -8.07
CA TYR A 890 6.05 -40.09 -6.66
C TYR A 890 7.38 -40.41 -5.93
N SER A 891 8.02 -39.37 -5.36
CA SER A 891 9.28 -39.50 -4.61
C SER A 891 9.04 -39.58 -3.10
N LYS A 892 9.92 -40.28 -2.37
CA LYS A 892 9.95 -40.31 -0.90
C LYS A 892 11.11 -39.49 -0.30
N ASP A 893 11.95 -38.90 -1.15
CA ASP A 893 13.02 -38.03 -0.70
C ASP A 893 12.49 -36.64 -0.37
N ALA A 894 12.78 -36.16 0.83
CA ALA A 894 12.22 -34.91 1.33
C ALA A 894 12.67 -33.69 0.50
N GLN A 895 13.87 -33.70 -0.10
CA GLN A 895 14.33 -32.61 -0.95
C GLN A 895 13.60 -32.63 -2.29
N ALA A 896 13.45 -33.80 -2.91
CA ALA A 896 12.68 -33.95 -4.14
C ALA A 896 11.21 -33.53 -3.94
N MET A 897 10.60 -33.91 -2.82
CA MET A 897 9.26 -33.46 -2.42
C MET A 897 9.20 -31.93 -2.26
N LEU A 898 10.21 -31.32 -1.63
CA LEU A 898 10.30 -29.87 -1.45
C LEU A 898 10.41 -29.12 -2.78
N ILE A 899 11.23 -29.63 -3.71
CA ILE A 899 11.38 -29.08 -5.07
C ILE A 899 10.03 -29.14 -5.80
N ASN A 900 9.37 -30.30 -5.78
CA ASN A 900 8.07 -30.48 -6.42
C ASN A 900 6.99 -29.55 -5.83
N ASN A 901 6.93 -29.43 -4.50
CA ASN A 901 6.02 -28.52 -3.83
C ASN A 901 6.31 -27.04 -4.18
N GLY A 902 7.58 -26.63 -4.15
CA GLY A 902 7.96 -25.28 -4.54
C GLY A 902 7.56 -24.95 -5.98
N ARG A 903 7.62 -25.94 -6.89
CA ARG A 903 7.18 -25.80 -8.28
C ARG A 903 5.67 -25.80 -8.48
N ALA A 904 4.88 -26.20 -7.47
CA ALA A 904 3.43 -26.03 -7.52
C ALA A 904 3.03 -24.55 -7.47
N TYR A 905 3.87 -23.69 -6.87
CA TYR A 905 3.73 -22.25 -6.98
C TYR A 905 4.27 -21.75 -8.33
N TRP A 906 3.37 -21.29 -9.20
CA TRP A 906 3.71 -20.98 -10.59
C TRP A 906 4.79 -19.90 -10.76
N ALA A 907 4.87 -18.94 -9.83
CA ALA A 907 5.89 -17.90 -9.90
C ALA A 907 7.29 -18.50 -9.73
N ASP A 908 7.45 -19.37 -8.73
CA ASP A 908 8.71 -20.03 -8.44
C ASP A 908 9.06 -21.06 -9.52
N SER A 909 8.09 -21.81 -10.03
CA SER A 909 8.32 -22.79 -11.10
C SER A 909 8.80 -22.17 -12.42
N ARG A 910 8.53 -20.87 -12.62
CA ARG A 910 8.92 -20.08 -13.81
C ARG A 910 10.15 -19.21 -13.58
N SER A 911 10.37 -18.69 -12.38
CA SER A 911 11.44 -17.71 -12.14
C SER A 911 12.55 -18.19 -11.20
N ARG A 912 12.29 -19.18 -10.34
CA ARG A 912 13.12 -19.41 -9.16
C ARG A 912 13.66 -20.83 -9.01
N ILE A 913 12.90 -21.85 -9.39
CA ILE A 913 13.25 -23.26 -9.19
C ILE A 913 13.47 -23.92 -10.55
N ALA A 914 14.61 -24.58 -10.73
CA ALA A 914 14.98 -25.37 -11.91
C ALA A 914 13.96 -26.50 -12.14
N PRO A 915 13.74 -26.93 -13.38
CA PRO A 915 13.00 -28.17 -13.62
C PRO A 915 13.78 -29.31 -12.98
N PRO A 916 13.14 -30.28 -12.32
CA PRO A 916 13.84 -31.40 -11.71
C PRO A 916 14.61 -32.20 -12.77
N HIS A 917 15.87 -32.52 -12.47
CA HIS A 917 16.75 -33.33 -13.30
C HIS A 917 17.87 -33.94 -12.44
N LYS A 918 18.61 -34.87 -13.04
CA LYS A 918 19.77 -35.53 -12.45
C LYS A 918 20.98 -34.60 -12.50
N LEU A 919 21.70 -34.45 -11.40
CA LEU A 919 22.91 -33.63 -11.33
C LEU A 919 24.00 -34.15 -12.26
N LEU A 920 24.13 -35.48 -12.40
CA LEU A 920 25.17 -36.10 -13.24
C LEU A 920 24.83 -36.13 -14.74
N ASP A 921 23.70 -35.56 -15.15
CA ASP A 921 23.38 -35.44 -16.57
C ASP A 921 24.25 -34.35 -17.23
N ALA A 922 25.15 -34.78 -18.11
CA ALA A 922 26.07 -33.91 -18.83
C ALA A 922 25.35 -32.81 -19.66
N ALA A 923 24.08 -32.99 -20.03
CA ALA A 923 23.29 -31.96 -20.72
C ALA A 923 23.06 -30.70 -19.87
N HIS A 924 23.18 -30.83 -18.55
CA HIS A 924 22.99 -29.75 -17.58
C HIS A 924 24.30 -29.17 -17.03
N GLY A 925 25.45 -29.74 -17.40
CA GLY A 925 26.77 -29.36 -16.91
C GLY A 925 27.28 -27.99 -17.41
N PRO A 926 28.47 -27.55 -16.93
CA PRO A 926 29.39 -28.27 -16.03
C PRO A 926 28.84 -28.47 -14.60
N LEU A 927 29.48 -29.36 -13.84
CA LEU A 927 29.25 -29.51 -12.41
C LEU A 927 29.94 -28.39 -11.65
N ILE A 928 29.30 -27.97 -10.55
CA ILE A 928 29.71 -26.84 -9.74
C ILE A 928 29.60 -27.24 -8.27
N ALA A 929 30.69 -27.03 -7.53
CA ALA A 929 30.70 -27.11 -6.09
C ALA A 929 31.02 -25.73 -5.52
N VAL A 930 30.31 -25.34 -4.47
CA VAL A 930 30.49 -24.04 -3.82
C VAL A 930 30.65 -24.23 -2.32
N ARG A 931 31.78 -23.77 -1.78
CA ARG A 931 32.03 -23.76 -0.34
C ARG A 931 31.19 -22.65 0.29
N MET A 932 30.16 -23.04 1.03
CA MET A 932 29.25 -22.13 1.71
C MET A 932 29.78 -21.78 3.10
N ASN A 933 29.94 -20.49 3.36
CA ASN A 933 30.49 -19.94 4.60
C ASN A 933 29.40 -19.44 5.54
N LEU A 934 29.70 -19.39 6.83
CA LEU A 934 28.86 -18.64 7.78
C LEU A 934 28.99 -17.14 7.55
N LEU A 935 27.86 -16.46 7.42
CA LEU A 935 27.77 -15.03 7.13
C LEU A 935 27.15 -14.28 8.31
N THR A 936 27.90 -13.34 8.87
CA THR A 936 27.36 -12.45 9.91
C THR A 936 26.32 -11.52 9.30
N ARG A 937 25.16 -11.39 9.98
CA ARG A 937 24.09 -10.56 9.46
C ARG A 937 23.39 -9.77 10.54
N LYS A 938 22.58 -10.44 11.37
CA LYS A 938 21.59 -9.76 12.22
C LYS A 938 21.71 -10.15 13.68
N THR A 939 21.56 -9.16 14.54
CA THR A 939 21.30 -9.36 15.96
C THR A 939 19.79 -9.35 16.18
N LEU A 940 19.24 -10.42 16.77
CA LEU A 940 17.80 -10.51 17.03
C LEU A 940 17.43 -9.96 18.41
N GLY A 941 18.31 -10.13 19.41
CA GLY A 941 18.19 -9.45 20.69
C GLY A 941 18.59 -7.97 20.63
N GLY A 942 18.46 -7.26 21.75
CA GLY A 942 18.83 -5.85 21.83
C GLY A 942 18.24 -5.13 23.04
N ILE A 943 18.21 -3.81 22.93
CA ILE A 943 17.64 -2.92 23.96
C ILE A 943 16.14 -3.21 24.09
N GLU A 944 15.68 -3.51 25.31
CA GLU A 944 14.26 -3.77 25.60
C GLU A 944 13.44 -2.49 25.46
N THR A 945 12.31 -2.55 24.74
CA THR A 945 11.41 -1.41 24.55
C THR A 945 9.94 -1.77 24.73
N ASN A 946 9.13 -0.84 25.25
CA ASN A 946 7.67 -0.93 25.15
C ASN A 946 7.19 -0.70 23.70
N LEU A 947 5.87 -0.75 23.44
CA LEU A 947 5.30 -0.53 22.09
C LEU A 947 5.44 0.91 21.56
N GLU A 948 5.64 1.88 22.45
CA GLU A 948 5.98 3.27 22.07
C GLU A 948 7.47 3.46 21.76
N SER A 949 8.25 2.37 21.76
CA SER A 949 9.72 2.36 21.60
C SER A 949 10.51 3.09 22.69
N ASN A 950 9.90 3.41 23.84
CA ASN A 950 10.65 3.82 25.03
C ASN A 950 11.50 2.65 25.50
N VAL A 951 12.75 2.95 25.84
CA VAL A 951 13.66 1.98 26.47
C VAL A 951 13.13 1.60 27.86
N MET A 952 13.27 0.33 28.22
CA MET A 952 12.91 -0.20 29.53
C MET A 952 14.16 -0.34 30.41
N LYS A 953 14.00 -0.10 31.71
CA LYS A 953 14.98 -0.45 32.74
C LYS A 953 14.74 -1.88 33.21
N ALA A 954 15.74 -2.47 33.88
CA ALA A 954 15.67 -3.87 34.34
C ALA A 954 14.51 -4.12 35.31
N ASP A 955 14.12 -3.11 36.09
CA ASP A 955 12.98 -3.13 37.02
C ASP A 955 11.60 -3.02 36.33
N GLY A 956 11.57 -2.90 34.99
CA GLY A 956 10.35 -2.79 34.20
C GLY A 956 9.81 -1.36 34.06
N GLN A 957 10.47 -0.35 34.64
CA GLN A 957 10.10 1.06 34.45
C GLN A 957 10.58 1.58 33.09
N LYS A 958 9.90 2.61 32.58
CA LYS A 958 10.33 3.33 31.39
C LYS A 958 11.60 4.14 31.70
N PHE A 959 12.55 4.11 30.78
CA PHE A 959 13.68 5.03 30.78
C PHE A 959 13.23 6.36 30.16
N ALA A 960 12.95 7.35 31.02
CA ALA A 960 12.45 8.65 30.59
C ALA A 960 13.40 9.31 29.58
N GLY A 961 12.86 9.81 28.47
CA GLY A 961 13.62 10.50 27.42
C GLY A 961 14.51 9.60 26.55
N LEU A 962 14.55 8.28 26.78
CA LEU A 962 15.36 7.35 25.99
C LEU A 962 14.49 6.38 25.18
N TYR A 963 14.79 6.28 23.89
CA TYR A 963 14.08 5.46 22.92
C TYR A 963 15.07 4.61 22.11
N ALA A 964 14.61 3.47 21.58
CA ALA A 964 15.41 2.64 20.69
C ALA A 964 14.54 2.00 19.60
N ALA A 965 15.07 1.87 18.38
CA ALA A 965 14.35 1.27 17.27
C ALA A 965 15.28 0.57 16.27
N GLY A 966 14.69 -0.24 15.40
CA GLY A 966 15.43 -1.07 14.45
C GLY A 966 16.28 -2.12 15.14
N GLU A 967 17.36 -2.56 14.48
CA GLU A 967 18.16 -3.70 14.94
C GLU A 967 18.82 -3.48 16.33
N ALA A 968 19.09 -2.23 16.73
CA ALA A 968 19.60 -1.92 18.07
C ALA A 968 18.63 -2.35 19.19
N ALA A 969 17.33 -2.33 18.90
CA ALA A 969 16.25 -2.78 19.77
C ALA A 969 15.76 -4.19 19.42
N GLY A 970 16.54 -5.00 18.70
CA GLY A 970 16.08 -6.31 18.22
C GLY A 970 14.90 -6.22 17.24
N PHE A 971 14.83 -5.13 16.45
CA PHE A 971 13.70 -4.70 15.61
C PHE A 971 12.43 -4.30 16.39
N GLY A 972 12.55 -4.21 17.72
CA GLY A 972 11.52 -3.86 18.70
C GLY A 972 11.58 -4.82 19.90
N GLY A 973 11.28 -4.31 21.09
CA GLY A 973 11.12 -5.14 22.29
C GLY A 973 12.34 -5.92 22.73
N GLY A 974 13.52 -5.69 22.14
CA GLY A 974 14.74 -6.46 22.42
C GLY A 974 14.67 -7.92 21.95
N GLY A 975 13.84 -8.25 20.94
CA GLY A 975 13.72 -9.64 20.52
C GLY A 975 12.53 -10.04 19.66
N VAL A 976 11.89 -9.14 18.89
CA VAL A 976 10.58 -9.41 18.22
C VAL A 976 10.49 -10.72 17.41
N HIS A 977 11.61 -11.24 16.94
CA HIS A 977 11.69 -12.48 16.14
C HIS A 977 11.89 -13.74 16.99
N GLY A 978 12.04 -13.63 18.32
CA GLY A 978 12.45 -14.76 19.15
C GLY A 978 13.76 -15.36 18.65
N TYR A 979 13.79 -16.68 18.45
CA TYR A 979 14.95 -17.39 17.92
C TYR A 979 15.06 -17.36 16.41
N ASN A 980 13.95 -17.39 15.65
CA ASN A 980 13.97 -17.46 14.19
C ASN A 980 13.12 -16.37 13.54
N SER A 981 13.68 -15.67 12.56
CA SER A 981 12.96 -14.65 11.79
C SER A 981 12.25 -15.25 10.58
N LEU A 982 11.08 -14.72 10.23
CA LEU A 982 10.47 -14.91 8.91
C LEU A 982 11.08 -13.96 7.87
N GLU A 983 10.93 -14.25 6.59
CA GLU A 983 11.55 -13.44 5.54
C GLU A 983 10.80 -12.11 5.33
N GLY A 984 11.54 -11.04 5.07
CA GLY A 984 10.98 -9.71 4.82
C GLY A 984 10.61 -8.92 6.09
N THR A 985 10.84 -9.48 7.27
CA THR A 985 10.45 -8.86 8.54
C THR A 985 11.46 -7.83 9.03
N PHE A 986 12.74 -7.91 8.66
CA PHE A 986 13.76 -7.00 9.19
C PHE A 986 13.56 -5.54 8.78
N LEU A 987 13.38 -5.26 7.48
CA LEU A 987 13.17 -3.89 7.00
C LEU A 987 11.81 -3.36 7.46
N GLY A 988 10.77 -4.20 7.39
CA GLY A 988 9.46 -3.89 7.95
C GLY A 988 9.56 -3.55 9.44
N GLY A 989 10.32 -4.31 10.22
CA GLY A 989 10.56 -4.07 11.64
C GLY A 989 11.29 -2.76 11.91
N CYS A 990 12.25 -2.38 11.08
CA CYS A 990 12.87 -1.04 11.14
C CYS A 990 11.86 0.08 10.86
N ILE A 991 10.97 -0.11 9.88
CA ILE A 991 9.91 0.86 9.56
C ILE A 991 8.93 0.95 10.73
N PHE A 992 8.48 -0.18 11.25
CA PHE A 992 7.46 -0.23 12.31
C PHE A 992 7.97 0.35 13.63
N SER A 993 9.13 -0.11 14.12
CA SER A 993 9.74 0.42 15.35
C SER A 993 10.22 1.87 15.18
N GLY A 994 10.75 2.26 14.02
CA GLY A 994 11.11 3.65 13.74
C GLY A 994 9.90 4.59 13.75
N ARG A 995 8.78 4.14 13.17
CA ARG A 995 7.49 4.86 13.20
C ARG A 995 6.99 5.01 14.63
N ALA A 996 7.02 3.93 15.41
CA ALA A 996 6.62 3.94 16.80
C ALA A 996 7.48 4.89 17.64
N ALA A 997 8.81 4.89 17.48
CA ALA A 997 9.70 5.82 18.16
C ALA A 997 9.41 7.28 17.81
N GLY A 998 9.31 7.62 16.51
CA GLY A 998 9.01 8.99 16.09
C GLY A 998 7.67 9.50 16.63
N ARG A 999 6.64 8.67 16.61
CA ARG A 999 5.32 8.99 17.16
C ARG A 999 5.32 9.08 18.68
N GLY A 1000 5.91 8.11 19.36
CA GLY A 1000 5.99 8.06 20.83
C GLY A 1000 6.76 9.24 21.43
N ILE A 1001 7.86 9.66 20.79
CA ILE A 1001 8.59 10.88 21.17
C ILE A 1001 7.72 12.12 20.95
N ALA A 1002 7.08 12.23 19.79
CA ALA A 1002 6.23 13.37 19.49
C ALA A 1002 5.02 13.44 20.42
N ASP A 1003 4.44 12.29 20.81
CA ASP A 1003 3.32 12.22 21.76
C ASP A 1003 3.76 12.62 23.17
N GLU A 1004 4.95 12.22 23.63
CA GLU A 1004 5.49 12.65 24.92
C GLU A 1004 5.70 14.18 24.95
N LEU A 1005 6.25 14.75 23.88
CA LEU A 1005 6.60 16.18 23.84
C LEU A 1005 5.40 17.08 23.54
N LEU A 1006 4.55 16.68 22.60
CA LEU A 1006 3.47 17.50 22.07
C LEU A 1006 2.09 17.14 22.65
N GLY A 1007 1.95 15.99 23.29
CA GLY A 1007 0.67 15.33 23.54
C GLY A 1007 0.30 14.38 22.37
N PRO A 1008 -0.61 13.42 22.60
CA PRO A 1008 -1.09 12.54 21.53
C PRO A 1008 -1.60 13.38 20.36
N ALA A 1009 -1.34 12.93 19.14
CA ALA A 1009 -1.89 13.60 17.97
C ALA A 1009 -3.42 13.71 18.08
N GLU A 1010 -3.93 14.92 18.31
CA GLU A 1010 -5.34 15.20 18.11
C GLU A 1010 -5.63 15.09 16.60
N VAL A 1011 -6.15 13.93 16.20
CA VAL A 1011 -6.83 13.82 14.93
C VAL A 1011 -8.07 14.70 15.07
N LYS A 1012 -8.04 15.90 14.47
CA LYS A 1012 -9.28 16.66 14.26
C LYS A 1012 -10.25 15.76 13.49
N GLY A 1013 -11.17 15.13 14.21
CA GLY A 1013 -12.12 14.16 13.66
C GLY A 1013 -12.20 12.81 14.36
N ALA A 1014 -11.32 12.47 15.31
CA ALA A 1014 -11.48 11.25 16.11
C ALA A 1014 -11.84 11.59 17.56
N LYS A 1015 -13.13 11.61 17.89
CA LYS A 1015 -13.55 11.43 19.28
C LYS A 1015 -13.37 9.96 19.64
N ALA A 1016 -12.64 9.74 20.72
CA ALA A 1016 -12.48 8.45 21.37
C ALA A 1016 -13.86 7.87 21.72
N ASN A 1017 -14.18 6.70 21.15
CA ASN A 1017 -15.05 5.74 21.82
C ASN A 1017 -14.13 4.83 22.63
N LEU A 1018 -14.11 5.07 23.94
CA LEU A 1018 -14.07 4.00 24.94
C LEU A 1018 -15.52 3.62 25.26
#